data_AF-A0A6J2TUB8-F1
#
_entry.id   AF-A0A6J2TUB8-F1
#
_cell.length_a   1.000
_cell.length_b   1.000
_cell.length_c   1.000
_cell.angle_alpha   90.00
_cell.angle_beta   90.00
_cell.angle_gamma   90.00
#
_symmetry.space_group_name_H-M   'P 1'
#
loop_
_entity.id
_entity.type
_entity.pdbx_description
1 polymer ?
#
loop_
_entity_poly.entity_id
_entity_poly.type
_entity_poly.pdbx_seq_one_letter_code
_entity_poly.pdbx_strand_id
1 'polypeptide(L)'
;MHWLTLKVLEPPLQDDTEYNIIQKLLCPQNIIETELILLMFEKETTSFFEKRKGISKDLLISANKPQNGTNSFGVLQYLNKIIYRAPFDTNWLAEAILARSIHNIRQKNVNFSHSDLLYYKTLYPNGVTAQEKVLVQTLLCLTFYAKKDMNGARVNLQELSDLLTRLPKTMWDINPEMQKYFDQLDKIKKEVNQNTNTVTLKIKPKNNIEVPFNGFKLSKEIPWASNACDYVSASTEQRTGVYARVPIPKNEAVVSEDPAFFQYSVPFTNCELCGIHQALLYTCPGCRYKTYCSENCISADKEEHRNECYLYKIGIIPVLEATQLYRFFVQAAKLLFNTTFKKKGHLRKFINSQSAWNFIVKNAKTDENSIIVEFLVTKPNYNLLTPAKWWEIISTAFRLAVFMHKSSFANIFDFGEIGLGKLDCIHLIAAILLRLNGHITLNSIRTELRYNISQTLECETDSPEVVHNTNSKAGVERITTDAFEYYKIIPQFEFVQIYKEHEKLVMEGKLFPAERTFNINESKPIYRWQDSPLAEYTLKIMQLCLNSNEIKSANDIINVSNTSVESCKEVLYLNTSKRCELIAKFVNTFQTFLDEYFIKLAGLEGGYLRQERTALCSTLKKFNHSCAANVQVRALTNGQYIATTNQKINVGDELTLSHDVNIWQHNRSQRRSYFENLGTTCRCTACALPECLEPTNIRASLYCNCSNQRDKITPLMGECPKCHTKYAELLQEKTNFIDHIQDEIRERESGHETTVRQLVVLYGTYNFYVNDFFAEFHEARIRSALKLSKFLASQGFLQHASDTILMIDYEYSFLVDATLANSFFFEIFEVIKAILEGFIRDVPNLMEIDVSHLHMLMAMASKLLKDKHMHLDAYLNKDKRFNILQGYFTDYQKWLSAINLHFFMPNNMRALLSK
;
A
#
# COMPACT_ATOMS: atom_id res chain seq x y z
N MET A 1 -7.54 -19.95 -11.64
CA MET A 1 -7.51 -21.20 -12.47
C MET A 1 -7.01 -22.44 -11.72
N HIS A 2 -6.14 -22.28 -10.72
CA HIS A 2 -5.61 -23.38 -9.91
C HIS A 2 -6.69 -24.18 -9.13
N TRP A 3 -7.84 -23.56 -8.87
CA TRP A 3 -9.02 -24.16 -8.22
C TRP A 3 -9.71 -25.25 -9.05
N LEU A 4 -9.38 -25.37 -10.34
CA LEU A 4 -9.77 -26.53 -11.16
C LEU A 4 -8.67 -27.60 -11.08
N THR A 5 -8.96 -28.70 -10.38
CA THR A 5 -7.99 -29.80 -10.19
C THR A 5 -7.57 -30.42 -11.51
N LEU A 6 -6.26 -30.56 -11.67
CA LEU A 6 -5.66 -31.42 -12.68
C LEU A 6 -5.72 -32.88 -12.21
N LYS A 7 -5.90 -33.81 -13.14
CA LYS A 7 -5.82 -35.24 -12.84
C LYS A 7 -4.38 -35.68 -12.77
N VAL A 8 -4.00 -36.33 -11.67
CA VAL A 8 -2.67 -36.88 -11.46
C VAL A 8 -2.78 -38.22 -10.74
N LEU A 9 -1.97 -39.19 -11.15
CA LEU A 9 -1.94 -40.53 -10.57
C LEU A 9 -1.31 -40.53 -9.17
N GLU A 10 -0.27 -39.72 -8.95
CA GLU A 10 0.42 -39.55 -7.67
C GLU A 10 0.79 -38.07 -7.43
N PRO A 11 0.66 -37.55 -6.21
CA PRO A 11 1.00 -36.16 -5.92
C PRO A 11 2.51 -35.89 -6.17
N PRO A 12 2.86 -34.80 -6.85
CA PRO A 12 4.25 -34.46 -7.14
C PRO A 12 5.03 -34.10 -5.86
N LEU A 13 6.18 -34.74 -5.68
CA LEU A 13 7.08 -34.49 -4.55
C LEU A 13 7.89 -33.21 -4.77
N GLN A 14 8.20 -32.48 -3.70
CA GLN A 14 8.94 -31.21 -3.77
C GLN A 14 10.42 -31.39 -4.15
N ASP A 15 10.97 -32.59 -3.95
CA ASP A 15 12.36 -32.91 -4.28
C ASP A 15 12.56 -33.28 -5.77
N ASP A 16 11.48 -33.65 -6.47
CA ASP A 16 11.53 -33.99 -7.91
C ASP A 16 12.06 -32.81 -8.75
N THR A 17 12.57 -33.10 -9.95
CA THR A 17 12.90 -32.04 -10.92
C THR A 17 11.61 -31.45 -11.49
N GLU A 18 11.62 -30.14 -11.80
CA GLU A 18 10.46 -29.44 -12.38
C GLU A 18 9.99 -30.13 -13.66
N TYR A 19 10.94 -30.65 -14.44
CA TYR A 19 10.66 -31.46 -15.63
C TYR A 19 9.85 -32.73 -15.28
N ASN A 20 10.31 -33.55 -14.33
CA ASN A 20 9.63 -34.80 -13.95
C ASN A 20 8.23 -34.52 -13.37
N ILE A 21 8.08 -33.42 -12.62
CA ILE A 21 6.80 -32.99 -12.07
C ILE A 21 5.79 -32.71 -13.18
N ILE A 22 6.17 -31.91 -14.18
CA ILE A 22 5.28 -31.60 -15.31
C ILE A 22 4.99 -32.84 -16.15
N GLN A 23 5.93 -33.78 -16.27
CA GLN A 23 5.73 -35.03 -16.99
C GLN A 23 4.55 -35.84 -16.41
N LYS A 24 4.37 -35.84 -15.09
CA LYS A 24 3.25 -36.51 -14.41
C LYS A 24 1.88 -35.87 -14.74
N LEU A 25 1.85 -34.63 -15.24
CA LEU A 25 0.64 -33.87 -15.56
C LEU A 25 0.25 -33.95 -17.04
N LEU A 26 1.19 -34.32 -17.91
CA LEU A 26 1.04 -34.37 -19.37
C LEU A 26 0.21 -35.58 -19.81
N CYS A 27 -1.08 -35.56 -19.50
CA CYS A 27 -2.05 -36.50 -20.02
C CYS A 27 -3.03 -35.81 -20.99
N PRO A 28 -3.57 -36.55 -22.00
CA PRO A 28 -4.50 -35.97 -22.97
C PRO A 28 -5.69 -35.28 -22.33
N GLN A 29 -6.21 -35.83 -21.22
CA GLN A 29 -7.36 -35.26 -20.53
C GLN A 29 -7.10 -33.86 -19.97
N ASN A 30 -5.97 -33.65 -19.28
CA ASN A 30 -5.61 -32.33 -18.72
C ASN A 30 -5.41 -31.29 -19.83
N ILE A 31 -4.82 -31.70 -20.96
CA ILE A 31 -4.59 -30.83 -22.12
C ILE A 31 -5.92 -30.44 -22.76
N ILE A 32 -6.77 -31.42 -23.09
CA ILE A 32 -8.08 -31.19 -23.74
C ILE A 32 -8.97 -30.32 -22.84
N GLU A 33 -9.09 -30.64 -21.55
CA GLU A 33 -9.89 -29.84 -20.62
C GLU A 33 -9.39 -28.39 -20.55
N THR A 34 -8.06 -28.20 -20.47
CA THR A 34 -7.48 -26.84 -20.47
C THR A 34 -7.76 -26.11 -21.78
N GLU A 35 -7.62 -26.77 -22.93
CA GLU A 35 -7.92 -26.18 -24.24
C GLU A 35 -9.39 -25.78 -24.39
N LEU A 36 -10.32 -26.59 -23.87
CA LEU A 36 -11.76 -26.30 -23.85
C LEU A 36 -12.08 -25.09 -22.96
N ILE A 37 -11.53 -25.06 -21.74
CA ILE A 37 -11.68 -23.92 -20.82
C ILE A 37 -11.21 -22.62 -21.50
N LEU A 38 -10.09 -22.67 -22.23
CA LEU A 38 -9.58 -21.52 -22.96
C LEU A 38 -10.49 -21.07 -24.11
N LEU A 39 -11.13 -22.01 -24.83
CA LEU A 39 -12.16 -21.65 -25.83
C LEU A 39 -13.33 -20.91 -25.17
N MET A 40 -13.73 -21.34 -23.97
CA MET A 40 -14.81 -20.67 -23.24
C MET A 40 -14.44 -19.25 -22.81
N PHE A 41 -13.21 -19.06 -22.29
CA PHE A 41 -12.69 -17.73 -21.97
C PHE A 41 -12.71 -16.78 -23.19
N GLU A 42 -12.21 -17.26 -24.33
CA GLU A 42 -12.14 -16.49 -25.57
C GLU A 42 -13.54 -16.14 -26.11
N LYS A 43 -14.44 -17.13 -26.15
CA LYS A 43 -15.82 -16.96 -26.61
C LYS A 43 -16.57 -15.92 -25.79
N GLU A 44 -16.58 -16.07 -24.47
CA GLU A 44 -17.35 -15.18 -23.59
C GLU A 44 -16.75 -13.76 -23.54
N THR A 45 -15.42 -13.63 -23.56
CA THR A 45 -14.78 -12.31 -23.59
C THR A 45 -15.02 -11.58 -24.91
N THR A 46 -14.96 -12.30 -26.03
CA THR A 46 -15.26 -11.71 -27.36
C THR A 46 -16.72 -11.27 -27.43
N SER A 47 -17.65 -12.13 -26.96
CA SER A 47 -19.09 -11.82 -26.88
C SER A 47 -19.36 -10.56 -26.04
N PHE A 48 -18.68 -10.40 -24.90
CA PHE A 48 -18.79 -9.20 -24.07
C PHE A 48 -18.38 -7.92 -24.82
N PHE A 49 -17.20 -7.92 -25.47
CA PHE A 49 -16.72 -6.73 -26.18
C PHE A 49 -17.54 -6.39 -27.43
N GLU A 50 -18.10 -7.39 -28.13
CA GLU A 50 -19.02 -7.14 -29.25
C GLU A 50 -20.30 -6.43 -28.78
N LYS A 51 -20.93 -6.91 -27.70
CA LYS A 51 -22.09 -6.20 -27.08
C LYS A 51 -21.71 -4.80 -26.64
N ARG A 52 -20.47 -4.62 -26.17
CA ARG A 52 -19.99 -3.33 -25.66
C ARG A 52 -19.89 -2.24 -26.73
N LYS A 53 -19.74 -2.59 -28.00
CA LYS A 53 -19.73 -1.63 -29.12
C LYS A 53 -21.01 -0.79 -29.15
N GLY A 54 -22.17 -1.44 -28.99
CA GLY A 54 -23.47 -0.75 -28.94
C GLY A 54 -23.63 0.13 -27.70
N ILE A 55 -23.34 -0.41 -26.52
CA ILE A 55 -23.46 0.31 -25.24
C ILE A 55 -22.57 1.57 -25.22
N SER A 56 -21.35 1.50 -25.78
CA SER A 56 -20.41 2.63 -25.80
C SER A 56 -20.97 3.81 -26.60
N LYS A 57 -21.68 3.53 -27.70
CA LYS A 57 -22.38 4.55 -28.49
C LYS A 57 -23.50 5.22 -27.68
N ASP A 58 -24.33 4.44 -27.00
CA ASP A 58 -25.45 4.96 -26.21
C ASP A 58 -24.98 5.82 -25.02
N LEU A 59 -23.89 5.40 -24.37
CA LEU A 59 -23.23 6.16 -23.30
C LEU A 59 -22.69 7.50 -23.81
N LEU A 60 -22.08 7.52 -25.01
CA LEU A 60 -21.54 8.74 -25.58
C LEU A 60 -22.66 9.73 -25.95
N ILE A 61 -23.76 9.23 -26.54
CA ILE A 61 -24.97 10.02 -26.79
C ILE A 61 -25.49 10.62 -25.48
N SER A 62 -25.51 9.83 -24.41
CA SER A 62 -25.98 10.27 -23.09
C SER A 62 -25.05 11.32 -22.46
N ALA A 63 -23.74 11.17 -22.63
CA ALA A 63 -22.73 12.12 -22.15
C ALA A 63 -22.78 13.48 -22.89
N ASN A 64 -23.17 13.48 -24.17
CA ASN A 64 -23.24 14.67 -25.01
C ASN A 64 -24.56 15.46 -24.89
N LYS A 65 -25.56 14.96 -24.15
CA LYS A 65 -26.81 15.70 -23.91
C LYS A 65 -26.54 16.91 -22.98
N PRO A 66 -27.01 18.12 -23.33
CA PRO A 66 -26.86 19.28 -22.46
C PRO A 66 -27.65 19.07 -21.17
N GLN A 67 -26.97 19.03 -20.03
CA GLN A 67 -27.60 18.92 -18.71
C GLN A 67 -27.65 20.29 -18.02
N ASN A 68 -28.82 20.64 -17.52
CA ASN A 68 -29.04 21.86 -16.72
C ASN A 68 -28.56 21.63 -15.28
N GLY A 69 -27.46 22.27 -14.88
CA GLY A 69 -27.06 22.47 -13.48
C GLY A 69 -26.71 21.20 -12.67
N THR A 70 -25.68 21.30 -11.83
CA THR A 70 -25.30 20.32 -10.76
C THR A 70 -24.88 18.88 -11.14
N ASN A 71 -25.14 18.35 -12.34
CA ASN A 71 -24.86 16.95 -12.69
C ASN A 71 -23.54 16.68 -13.48
N SER A 72 -22.51 17.52 -13.33
CA SER A 72 -21.21 17.35 -14.03
C SER A 72 -20.55 15.97 -13.77
N PHE A 73 -20.82 15.39 -12.59
CA PHE A 73 -20.31 14.09 -12.17
C PHE A 73 -20.79 12.93 -13.06
N GLY A 74 -22.06 12.94 -13.50
CA GLY A 74 -22.62 11.86 -14.34
C GLY A 74 -21.99 11.80 -15.73
N VAL A 75 -21.61 12.95 -16.31
CA VAL A 75 -20.95 13.02 -17.63
C VAL A 75 -19.57 12.37 -17.58
N LEU A 76 -18.75 12.70 -16.58
CA LEU A 76 -17.41 12.13 -16.41
C LEU A 76 -17.47 10.62 -16.15
N GLN A 77 -18.48 10.13 -15.42
CA GLN A 77 -18.69 8.70 -15.22
C GLN A 77 -18.94 7.96 -16.54
N TYR A 78 -19.82 8.47 -17.41
CA TYR A 78 -20.07 7.86 -18.72
C TYR A 78 -18.82 7.90 -19.62
N LEU A 79 -18.11 9.02 -19.66
CA LEU A 79 -16.89 9.14 -20.46
C LEU A 79 -15.80 8.18 -19.96
N ASN A 80 -15.57 8.10 -18.65
CA ASN A 80 -14.63 7.16 -18.06
C ASN A 80 -15.00 5.71 -18.38
N LYS A 81 -16.30 5.36 -18.33
CA LYS A 81 -16.83 4.04 -18.68
C LYS A 81 -16.51 3.64 -20.12
N ILE A 82 -16.52 4.58 -21.05
CA ILE A 82 -16.09 4.38 -22.45
C ILE A 82 -14.56 4.26 -22.48
N ILE A 83 -13.83 5.21 -21.87
CA ILE A 83 -12.36 5.28 -21.90
C ILE A 83 -11.69 4.05 -21.31
N TYR A 84 -12.31 3.35 -20.36
CA TYR A 84 -11.77 2.12 -19.78
C TYR A 84 -12.09 0.88 -20.60
N ARG A 85 -13.26 0.80 -21.25
CA ARG A 85 -13.80 -0.49 -21.74
C ARG A 85 -14.24 -0.51 -23.20
N ALA A 86 -14.27 0.63 -23.89
CA ALA A 86 -14.64 0.67 -25.31
C ALA A 86 -13.66 -0.16 -26.16
N PRO A 87 -14.16 -1.00 -27.08
CA PRO A 87 -13.34 -1.69 -28.06
C PRO A 87 -12.54 -0.71 -28.92
N PHE A 88 -11.26 -1.01 -29.18
CA PHE A 88 -10.36 -0.12 -29.91
C PHE A 88 -10.64 -0.03 -31.41
N ASP A 89 -11.36 -1.01 -31.97
CA ASP A 89 -11.83 -0.99 -33.36
C ASP A 89 -12.99 0.00 -33.60
N THR A 90 -13.30 0.85 -32.62
CA THR A 90 -14.33 1.89 -32.70
C THR A 90 -13.77 3.28 -32.41
N ASN A 91 -14.39 4.32 -32.97
CA ASN A 91 -13.99 5.71 -32.71
C ASN A 91 -14.40 6.21 -31.31
N TRP A 92 -15.26 5.48 -30.60
CA TRP A 92 -15.85 5.89 -29.32
C TRP A 92 -14.80 6.19 -28.24
N LEU A 93 -13.69 5.46 -28.22
CA LEU A 93 -12.59 5.72 -27.31
C LEU A 93 -11.98 7.11 -27.53
N ALA A 94 -11.62 7.43 -28.78
CA ALA A 94 -11.03 8.71 -29.13
C ALA A 94 -12.01 9.86 -28.88
N GLU A 95 -13.27 9.69 -29.28
CA GLU A 95 -14.34 10.68 -29.04
C GLU A 95 -14.56 10.95 -27.55
N ALA A 96 -14.56 9.90 -26.70
CA ALA A 96 -14.72 10.07 -25.27
C ALA A 96 -13.51 10.77 -24.61
N ILE A 97 -12.29 10.49 -25.06
CA ILE A 97 -11.08 11.18 -24.57
C ILE A 97 -11.14 12.67 -24.93
N LEU A 98 -11.51 12.99 -26.17
CA LEU A 98 -11.64 14.38 -26.59
C LEU A 98 -12.74 15.09 -25.79
N ALA A 99 -13.92 14.48 -25.63
CA ALA A 99 -15.00 15.03 -24.83
C ALA A 99 -14.59 15.27 -23.36
N ARG A 100 -13.87 14.32 -22.74
CA ARG A 100 -13.36 14.46 -21.37
C ARG A 100 -12.33 15.59 -21.27
N SER A 101 -11.46 15.76 -22.27
CA SER A 101 -10.47 16.84 -22.31
C SER A 101 -11.13 18.23 -22.35
N ILE A 102 -12.19 18.38 -23.14
CA ILE A 102 -12.96 19.63 -23.26
C ILE A 102 -13.70 19.92 -21.95
N HIS A 103 -14.33 18.90 -21.35
CA HIS A 103 -14.97 19.04 -20.05
C HIS A 103 -13.97 19.49 -18.98
N ASN A 104 -12.78 18.87 -18.92
CA ASN A 104 -11.73 19.24 -17.97
C ASN A 104 -11.22 20.68 -18.16
N ILE A 105 -11.11 21.18 -19.40
CA ILE A 105 -10.76 22.60 -19.66
C ILE A 105 -11.83 23.54 -19.11
N ARG A 106 -13.12 23.22 -19.31
CA ARG A 106 -14.24 24.02 -18.77
C ARG A 106 -14.22 24.07 -17.23
N GLN A 107 -13.78 22.99 -16.59
CA GLN A 107 -13.61 22.90 -15.13
C GLN A 107 -12.24 23.38 -14.62
N LYS A 108 -11.38 23.96 -15.47
CA LYS A 108 -10.01 24.40 -15.14
C LYS A 108 -9.06 23.28 -14.67
N ASN A 109 -9.37 22.02 -14.96
CA ASN A 109 -8.52 20.86 -14.70
C ASN A 109 -7.47 20.65 -15.81
N VAL A 110 -6.51 21.58 -15.89
CA VAL A 110 -5.52 21.67 -16.98
C VAL A 110 -4.66 20.41 -17.12
N ASN A 111 -4.23 19.81 -16.00
CA ASN A 111 -3.36 18.63 -16.02
C ASN A 111 -4.04 17.41 -16.68
N PHE A 112 -5.32 17.19 -16.39
CA PHE A 112 -6.07 16.07 -16.94
C PHE A 112 -6.38 16.26 -18.42
N SER A 113 -6.78 17.47 -18.81
CA SER A 113 -7.00 17.78 -20.23
C SER A 113 -5.72 17.63 -21.04
N HIS A 114 -4.59 18.10 -20.52
CA HIS A 114 -3.29 17.96 -21.17
C HIS A 114 -2.95 16.49 -21.47
N SER A 115 -3.07 15.60 -20.47
CA SER A 115 -2.81 14.17 -20.65
C SER A 115 -3.77 13.53 -21.66
N ASP A 116 -5.06 13.89 -21.61
CA ASP A 116 -6.07 13.38 -22.55
C ASP A 116 -5.77 13.79 -24.00
N LEU A 117 -5.38 15.05 -24.23
CA LEU A 117 -5.06 15.55 -25.57
C LEU A 117 -3.80 14.90 -26.15
N LEU A 118 -2.77 14.67 -25.33
CA LEU A 118 -1.58 13.93 -25.76
C LEU A 118 -1.92 12.49 -26.13
N TYR A 119 -2.76 11.81 -25.33
CA TYR A 119 -3.20 10.47 -25.65
C TYR A 119 -4.12 10.43 -26.88
N TYR A 120 -4.99 11.42 -27.07
CA TYR A 120 -5.82 11.54 -28.27
C TYR A 120 -4.97 11.63 -29.56
N LYS A 121 -3.86 12.40 -29.54
CA LYS A 121 -2.93 12.48 -30.70
C LYS A 121 -2.32 11.13 -31.07
N THR A 122 -2.20 10.16 -30.16
CA THR A 122 -1.69 8.83 -30.53
C THR A 122 -2.76 7.88 -31.03
N LEU A 123 -4.03 8.18 -30.76
CA LEU A 123 -5.17 7.43 -31.22
C LEU A 123 -5.68 7.86 -32.59
N TYR A 124 -5.27 9.04 -33.12
CA TYR A 124 -5.76 9.70 -34.35
C TYR A 124 -6.60 8.75 -35.23
N PRO A 125 -7.95 8.75 -35.07
CA PRO A 125 -8.76 7.80 -35.81
C PRO A 125 -8.60 8.01 -37.32
N ASN A 126 -8.74 6.93 -38.09
CA ASN A 126 -8.79 7.03 -39.55
C ASN A 126 -9.95 7.98 -39.92
N GLY A 127 -9.63 9.15 -40.47
CA GLY A 127 -10.63 10.15 -40.88
C GLY A 127 -10.80 11.38 -39.98
N VAL A 128 -9.84 11.71 -39.10
CA VAL A 128 -9.90 12.95 -38.29
C VAL A 128 -10.06 14.18 -39.17
N THR A 129 -11.09 14.97 -38.88
CA THR A 129 -11.43 16.16 -39.64
C THR A 129 -10.38 17.26 -39.44
N ALA A 130 -10.28 18.18 -40.41
CA ALA A 130 -9.44 19.37 -40.27
C ALA A 130 -9.80 20.18 -39.01
N GLN A 131 -11.09 20.26 -38.68
CA GLN A 131 -11.61 20.95 -37.49
C GLN A 131 -11.07 20.38 -36.20
N GLU A 132 -11.13 19.05 -36.05
CA GLU A 132 -10.64 18.37 -34.84
C GLU A 132 -9.14 18.54 -34.67
N LYS A 133 -8.36 18.49 -35.77
CA LYS A 133 -6.90 18.74 -35.71
C LYS A 133 -6.59 20.13 -35.19
N VAL A 134 -7.29 21.15 -35.70
CA VAL A 134 -7.12 22.55 -35.27
C VAL A 134 -7.56 22.71 -33.81
N LEU A 135 -8.68 22.10 -33.40
CA LEU A 135 -9.17 22.12 -32.01
C LEU A 135 -8.12 21.53 -31.06
N VAL A 136 -7.69 20.30 -31.29
CA VAL A 136 -6.73 19.59 -30.42
C VAL A 136 -5.43 20.36 -30.30
N GLN A 137 -4.91 20.90 -31.41
CA GLN A 137 -3.67 21.66 -31.39
C GLN A 137 -3.82 22.99 -30.63
N THR A 138 -4.96 23.66 -30.77
CA THR A 138 -5.30 24.88 -30.01
C THR A 138 -5.36 24.59 -28.50
N LEU A 139 -6.08 23.54 -28.10
CA LEU A 139 -6.21 23.16 -26.69
C LEU A 139 -4.85 22.71 -26.10
N LEU A 140 -4.01 22.02 -26.86
CA LEU A 140 -2.65 21.68 -26.42
C LEU A 140 -1.82 22.91 -26.14
N CYS A 141 -1.83 23.91 -27.03
CA CYS A 141 -1.13 25.17 -26.81
C CYS A 141 -1.58 25.86 -25.51
N LEU A 142 -2.90 25.93 -25.28
CA LEU A 142 -3.47 26.52 -24.06
C LEU A 142 -3.05 25.74 -22.80
N THR A 143 -3.07 24.40 -22.85
CA THR A 143 -2.68 23.57 -21.69
C THR A 143 -1.19 23.64 -21.38
N PHE A 144 -0.30 23.67 -22.39
CA PHE A 144 1.14 23.88 -22.17
C PHE A 144 1.42 25.25 -21.54
N TYR A 145 0.79 26.31 -22.04
CA TYR A 145 0.91 27.65 -21.48
C TYR A 145 0.43 27.70 -20.02
N ALA A 146 -0.74 27.12 -19.72
CA ALA A 146 -1.27 27.08 -18.36
C ALA A 146 -0.40 26.26 -17.38
N LYS A 147 0.34 25.26 -17.87
CA LYS A 147 1.37 24.52 -17.10
C LYS A 147 2.70 25.26 -16.98
N LYS A 148 2.82 26.47 -17.53
CA LYS A 148 4.05 27.28 -17.62
C LYS A 148 5.18 26.63 -18.44
N ASP A 149 4.85 25.70 -19.34
CA ASP A 149 5.80 25.16 -20.32
C ASP A 149 5.74 25.98 -21.62
N MET A 150 6.46 27.10 -21.62
CA MET A 150 6.47 28.04 -22.75
C MET A 150 7.09 27.45 -24.02
N ASN A 151 8.05 26.52 -23.88
CA ASN A 151 8.65 25.86 -25.03
C ASN A 151 7.65 24.92 -25.71
N GLY A 152 6.94 24.09 -24.92
CA GLY A 152 5.86 23.25 -25.42
C GLY A 152 4.75 24.07 -26.07
N ALA A 153 4.36 25.19 -25.46
CA ALA A 153 3.35 26.09 -26.01
C ALA A 153 3.80 26.68 -27.36
N ARG A 154 5.05 27.12 -27.48
CA ARG A 154 5.60 27.68 -28.72
C ARG A 154 5.65 26.68 -29.87
N VAL A 155 6.10 25.46 -29.60
CA VAL A 155 6.12 24.38 -30.62
C VAL A 155 4.71 24.10 -31.13
N ASN A 156 3.73 23.99 -30.24
CA ASN A 156 2.34 23.73 -30.64
C ASN A 156 1.69 24.93 -31.33
N LEU A 157 2.06 26.16 -30.97
CA LEU A 157 1.61 27.37 -31.66
C LEU A 157 2.14 27.46 -33.10
N GLN A 158 3.39 27.03 -33.32
CA GLN A 158 3.99 26.95 -34.64
C GLN A 158 3.30 25.88 -35.49
N GLU A 159 3.11 24.67 -34.94
CA GLU A 159 2.36 23.59 -35.61
C GLU A 159 0.92 24.03 -35.97
N LEU A 160 0.24 24.75 -35.08
CA LEU A 160 -1.09 25.32 -35.35
C LEU A 160 -1.05 26.33 -36.49
N SER A 161 -0.05 27.20 -36.53
CA SER A 161 0.12 28.20 -37.60
C SER A 161 0.36 27.53 -38.95
N ASP A 162 1.19 26.47 -38.98
CA ASP A 162 1.43 25.67 -40.18
C ASP A 162 0.17 24.92 -40.64
N LEU A 163 -0.67 24.44 -39.70
CA LEU A 163 -1.96 23.81 -40.02
C LEU A 163 -2.94 24.82 -40.63
N LEU A 164 -3.06 26.01 -40.03
CA LEU A 164 -3.99 27.05 -40.47
C LEU A 164 -3.61 27.63 -41.84
N THR A 165 -2.32 27.67 -42.18
CA THR A 165 -1.86 28.11 -43.52
C THR A 165 -2.16 27.09 -44.62
N ARG A 166 -2.20 25.80 -44.28
CA ARG A 166 -2.49 24.70 -45.24
C ARG A 166 -3.97 24.44 -45.44
N LEU A 167 -4.82 24.82 -44.49
CA LEU A 167 -6.25 24.51 -44.49
C LEU A 167 -7.11 25.71 -44.93
N PRO A 168 -8.04 25.55 -45.89
CA PRO A 168 -9.01 26.60 -46.23
C PRO A 168 -9.79 27.06 -44.99
N LYS A 169 -10.00 28.37 -44.82
CA LYS A 169 -10.76 28.95 -43.69
C LYS A 169 -12.13 28.28 -43.50
N THR A 170 -12.83 28.01 -44.58
CA THR A 170 -14.13 27.32 -44.57
C THR A 170 -14.11 25.94 -43.89
N MET A 171 -12.95 25.30 -43.80
CA MET A 171 -12.82 23.99 -43.15
C MET A 171 -12.70 24.07 -41.63
N TRP A 172 -12.43 25.24 -41.01
CA TRP A 172 -12.23 25.35 -39.56
C TRP A 172 -13.00 26.49 -38.86
N ASP A 173 -13.65 27.36 -39.62
CA ASP A 173 -14.29 28.61 -39.15
C ASP A 173 -15.79 28.46 -38.76
N ILE A 174 -16.30 27.24 -38.57
CA ILE A 174 -17.75 26.97 -38.44
C ILE A 174 -18.22 26.84 -36.96
N ASN A 175 -17.32 26.78 -35.98
CA ASN A 175 -17.69 26.45 -34.59
C ASN A 175 -17.56 27.62 -33.60
N PRO A 176 -18.66 28.13 -32.99
CA PRO A 176 -18.62 29.19 -31.97
C PRO A 176 -17.78 28.88 -30.72
N GLU A 177 -17.63 27.60 -30.36
CA GLU A 177 -16.74 27.22 -29.25
C GLU A 177 -15.26 27.36 -29.62
N MET A 178 -14.90 27.09 -30.88
CA MET A 178 -13.53 27.29 -31.37
C MET A 178 -13.09 28.74 -31.27
N GLN A 179 -14.01 29.67 -31.58
CA GLN A 179 -13.74 31.11 -31.49
C GLN A 179 -13.32 31.52 -30.07
N LYS A 180 -13.99 30.98 -29.03
CA LYS A 180 -13.62 31.26 -27.63
C LYS A 180 -12.19 30.84 -27.29
N TYR A 181 -11.74 29.70 -27.83
CA TYR A 181 -10.36 29.23 -27.62
C TYR A 181 -9.35 30.02 -28.43
N PHE A 182 -9.70 30.47 -29.64
CA PHE A 182 -8.86 31.39 -30.41
C PHE A 182 -8.69 32.75 -29.73
N ASP A 183 -9.76 33.30 -29.15
CA ASP A 183 -9.68 34.56 -28.39
C ASP A 183 -8.74 34.42 -27.17
N GLN A 184 -8.73 33.25 -26.52
CA GLN A 184 -7.78 32.94 -25.44
C GLN A 184 -6.35 32.78 -25.98
N LEU A 185 -6.19 32.08 -27.10
CA LEU A 185 -4.91 31.89 -27.76
C LEU A 185 -4.28 33.23 -28.16
N ASP A 186 -5.06 34.15 -28.71
CA ASP A 186 -4.61 35.48 -29.15
C ASP A 186 -4.09 36.34 -27.99
N LYS A 187 -4.69 36.20 -26.79
CA LYS A 187 -4.19 36.85 -25.57
C LYS A 187 -2.81 36.33 -25.17
N ILE A 188 -2.56 35.02 -25.28
CA ILE A 188 -1.32 34.40 -24.83
C ILE A 188 -0.20 34.40 -25.89
N LYS A 189 -0.53 34.55 -27.18
CA LYS A 189 0.43 34.53 -28.30
C LYS A 189 1.61 35.46 -28.09
N LYS A 190 1.36 36.68 -27.61
CA LYS A 190 2.41 37.68 -27.36
C LYS A 190 3.36 37.22 -26.25
N GLU A 191 2.84 36.64 -25.18
CA GLU A 191 3.63 36.16 -24.05
C GLU A 191 4.45 34.90 -24.39
N VAL A 192 3.88 33.95 -25.12
CA VAL A 192 4.58 32.72 -25.57
C VAL A 192 5.75 33.03 -26.52
N ASN A 193 5.58 34.06 -27.36
CA ASN A 193 6.60 34.49 -28.32
C ASN A 193 7.64 35.45 -27.73
N GLN A 194 7.41 36.00 -26.53
CA GLN A 194 8.41 36.77 -25.82
C GLN A 194 9.47 35.83 -25.21
N ASN A 195 10.74 36.17 -25.40
CA ASN A 195 11.88 35.43 -24.87
C ASN A 195 12.06 35.74 -23.37
N THR A 196 11.14 35.30 -22.53
CA THR A 196 11.45 35.21 -21.10
C THR A 196 12.39 34.03 -20.91
N ASN A 197 13.59 34.28 -20.38
CA ASN A 197 14.46 33.28 -19.77
C ASN A 197 13.75 32.67 -18.54
N THR A 198 12.63 32.00 -18.75
CA THR A 198 11.95 31.25 -17.70
C THR A 198 12.69 29.93 -17.58
N VAL A 199 13.46 29.84 -16.51
CA VAL A 199 13.98 28.60 -15.94
C VAL A 199 12.92 27.54 -16.16
N THR A 200 13.22 26.58 -17.03
CA THR A 200 12.40 25.40 -17.14
C THR A 200 12.45 24.78 -15.75
N LEU A 201 11.39 24.97 -14.96
CA LEU A 201 11.02 23.99 -13.95
C LEU A 201 10.60 22.75 -14.74
N LYS A 202 11.61 22.09 -15.32
CA LYS A 202 11.60 20.65 -15.46
C LYS A 202 11.48 20.15 -14.03
N ILE A 203 10.25 20.11 -13.53
CA ILE A 203 9.82 19.03 -12.66
C ILE A 203 9.87 17.80 -13.57
N LYS A 204 11.08 17.41 -13.96
CA LYS A 204 11.37 15.99 -14.00
C LYS A 204 10.99 15.56 -12.59
N PRO A 205 10.13 14.56 -12.40
CA PRO A 205 10.26 13.75 -11.22
C PRO A 205 11.68 13.15 -11.32
N LYS A 206 12.70 13.93 -10.97
CA LYS A 206 13.92 13.36 -10.47
C LYS A 206 13.42 12.75 -9.17
N ASN A 207 13.09 11.46 -9.23
CA ASN A 207 13.24 10.61 -8.07
C ASN A 207 14.63 10.95 -7.54
N ASN A 208 14.70 11.72 -6.46
CA ASN A 208 15.95 11.86 -5.74
C ASN A 208 16.20 10.44 -5.25
N ILE A 209 17.03 9.71 -5.97
CA ILE A 209 17.42 8.36 -5.57
C ILE A 209 18.08 8.56 -4.21
N GLU A 210 17.45 8.06 -3.15
CA GLU A 210 18.08 8.06 -1.85
C GLU A 210 19.36 7.25 -1.94
N VAL A 211 20.46 7.83 -1.49
CA VAL A 211 21.76 7.17 -1.53
C VAL A 211 21.89 6.39 -0.21
N PRO A 212 22.16 5.07 -0.26
CA PRO A 212 22.34 4.29 0.95
C PRO A 212 23.60 4.76 1.70
N PHE A 213 23.66 4.48 3.00
CA PHE A 213 24.79 4.73 3.89
C PHE A 213 26.10 4.29 3.21
N ASN A 214 27.16 5.09 3.28
CA ASN A 214 28.43 4.83 2.58
C ASN A 214 28.34 4.61 1.06
N GLY A 215 27.24 5.01 0.41
CA GLY A 215 27.05 4.89 -1.04
C GLY A 215 26.68 3.48 -1.51
N PHE A 216 26.42 3.34 -2.81
CA PHE A 216 26.04 2.08 -3.43
C PHE A 216 27.20 1.08 -3.48
N LYS A 217 26.89 -0.19 -3.25
CA LYS A 217 27.80 -1.31 -3.43
C LYS A 217 28.01 -1.58 -4.92
N LEU A 218 29.28 -1.66 -5.35
CA LEU A 218 29.64 -2.06 -6.72
C LEU A 218 29.70 -3.59 -6.89
N SER A 219 28.82 -4.36 -6.23
CA SER A 219 28.76 -5.83 -6.36
C SER A 219 27.62 -6.26 -7.28
N LYS A 220 27.74 -7.46 -7.87
CA LYS A 220 26.69 -8.00 -8.74
C LYS A 220 25.50 -8.56 -7.95
N GLU A 221 25.74 -9.02 -6.73
CA GLU A 221 24.77 -9.74 -5.90
C GLU A 221 23.82 -8.81 -5.15
N ILE A 222 24.32 -7.65 -4.70
CA ILE A 222 23.59 -6.65 -3.92
C ILE A 222 23.85 -5.21 -4.45
N PRO A 223 23.61 -4.95 -5.76
CA PRO A 223 24.01 -3.70 -6.42
C PRO A 223 23.36 -2.42 -5.83
N TRP A 224 22.21 -2.57 -5.16
CA TRP A 224 21.46 -1.45 -4.58
C TRP A 224 21.67 -1.29 -3.07
N ALA A 225 22.51 -2.14 -2.48
CA ALA A 225 22.83 -2.08 -1.06
C ALA A 225 23.90 -1.03 -0.76
N SER A 226 24.02 -0.68 0.51
CA SER A 226 25.11 0.10 1.08
C SER A 226 26.46 -0.58 0.86
N ASN A 227 27.50 0.21 0.59
CA ASN A 227 28.89 -0.27 0.58
C ASN A 227 29.35 -0.80 1.96
N ALA A 228 28.59 -0.51 3.03
CA ALA A 228 28.77 -1.08 4.35
C ALA A 228 28.35 -2.55 4.47
N CYS A 229 27.73 -3.12 3.43
CA CYS A 229 27.23 -4.49 3.42
C CYS A 229 28.03 -5.38 2.47
N ASP A 230 28.10 -6.67 2.79
CA ASP A 230 28.60 -7.74 1.93
C ASP A 230 27.57 -8.87 1.81
N TYR A 231 27.49 -9.48 0.64
CA TYR A 231 26.73 -10.70 0.44
C TYR A 231 27.64 -11.91 0.65
N VAL A 232 27.25 -12.80 1.55
CA VAL A 232 28.00 -14.00 1.89
C VAL A 232 27.22 -15.22 1.38
N SER A 233 27.87 -16.07 0.60
CA SER A 233 27.32 -17.38 0.20
C SER A 233 27.52 -18.40 1.31
N ALA A 234 26.59 -19.36 1.47
CA ALA A 234 26.64 -20.37 2.53
C ALA A 234 28.02 -21.04 2.65
N SER A 235 28.53 -21.06 3.88
CA SER A 235 29.70 -21.81 4.31
C SER A 235 29.32 -22.70 5.51
N THR A 236 30.27 -23.47 6.03
CA THR A 236 30.08 -24.27 7.25
C THR A 236 29.78 -23.42 8.48
N GLU A 237 30.17 -22.14 8.48
CA GLU A 237 30.08 -21.24 9.64
C GLU A 237 28.97 -20.18 9.50
N GLN A 238 28.60 -19.82 8.27
CA GLN A 238 27.62 -18.76 8.01
C GLN A 238 26.61 -19.19 6.96
N ARG A 239 25.32 -18.91 7.24
CA ARG A 239 24.25 -19.07 6.26
C ARG A 239 24.37 -18.02 5.16
N THR A 240 23.82 -18.32 3.98
CA THR A 240 23.74 -17.33 2.90
C THR A 240 22.95 -16.11 3.36
N GLY A 241 23.45 -14.89 3.16
CA GLY A 241 22.75 -13.67 3.56
C GLY A 241 23.54 -12.39 3.31
N VAL A 242 22.99 -11.26 3.77
CA VAL A 242 23.63 -9.94 3.71
C VAL A 242 24.14 -9.58 5.10
N TYR A 243 25.41 -9.23 5.21
CA TYR A 243 26.10 -9.00 6.48
C TYR A 243 26.75 -7.61 6.51
N ALA A 244 26.81 -7.01 7.69
CA ALA A 244 27.48 -5.73 7.89
C ALA A 244 29.01 -5.90 7.92
N ARG A 245 29.71 -5.17 7.05
CA ARG A 245 31.19 -5.09 7.05
C ARG A 245 31.71 -4.00 7.98
N VAL A 246 30.91 -2.95 8.20
CA VAL A 246 31.22 -1.84 9.11
C VAL A 246 30.02 -1.59 10.04
N PRO A 247 30.21 -0.95 11.21
CA PRO A 247 29.09 -0.59 12.06
C PRO A 247 28.13 0.35 11.33
N ILE A 248 26.83 0.06 11.40
CA ILE A 248 25.78 0.87 10.77
C ILE A 248 24.92 1.48 11.89
N PRO A 249 24.80 2.81 11.97
CA PRO A 249 23.90 3.48 12.91
C PRO A 249 22.44 3.06 12.72
N LYS A 250 21.60 3.34 13.72
CA LYS A 250 20.14 3.19 13.64
C LYS A 250 19.56 4.23 12.66
N ASN A 251 18.49 3.87 11.95
CA ASN A 251 17.75 4.68 10.97
C ASN A 251 18.52 5.03 9.69
N GLU A 252 19.59 4.31 9.38
CA GLU A 252 20.38 4.53 8.16
C GLU A 252 19.83 3.69 7.01
N ALA A 253 19.81 4.28 5.80
CA ALA A 253 19.39 3.58 4.59
C ALA A 253 20.46 2.55 4.18
N VAL A 254 20.11 1.27 4.18
CA VAL A 254 21.01 0.17 3.78
C VAL A 254 20.72 -0.36 2.39
N VAL A 255 19.53 -0.09 1.84
CA VAL A 255 19.18 -0.40 0.45
C VAL A 255 18.27 0.71 -0.08
N SER A 256 18.49 1.11 -1.33
CA SER A 256 17.61 2.00 -2.09
C SER A 256 17.47 1.43 -3.49
N GLU A 257 16.32 0.80 -3.76
CA GLU A 257 16.13 -0.05 -4.92
C GLU A 257 14.79 0.23 -5.60
N ASP A 258 14.82 0.44 -6.92
CA ASP A 258 13.62 0.35 -7.74
C ASP A 258 13.32 -1.14 -8.01
N PRO A 259 12.07 -1.60 -7.78
CA PRO A 259 11.74 -3.00 -7.99
C PRO A 259 11.90 -3.36 -9.46
N ALA A 260 12.62 -4.45 -9.73
CA ALA A 260 12.81 -4.94 -11.09
C ALA A 260 11.47 -5.30 -11.76
N PHE A 261 10.52 -5.80 -10.96
CA PHE A 261 9.16 -6.11 -11.39
C PHE A 261 8.19 -5.86 -10.25
N PHE A 262 6.97 -5.47 -10.59
CA PHE A 262 5.89 -5.45 -9.63
C PHE A 262 4.56 -5.71 -10.32
N GLN A 263 3.57 -6.08 -9.52
CA GLN A 263 2.18 -6.20 -9.92
C GLN A 263 1.30 -5.67 -8.80
N TYR A 264 0.12 -5.21 -9.17
CA TYR A 264 -0.91 -4.83 -8.22
C TYR A 264 -2.00 -5.89 -8.24
N SER A 265 -2.55 -6.20 -7.06
CA SER A 265 -3.86 -6.82 -6.98
C SER A 265 -4.88 -5.88 -7.61
N VAL A 266 -5.98 -6.45 -8.12
CA VAL A 266 -7.18 -5.66 -8.39
C VAL A 266 -7.51 -4.90 -7.10
N PRO A 267 -7.90 -3.63 -7.15
CA PRO A 267 -8.20 -2.83 -8.35
C PRO A 267 -7.04 -2.11 -9.03
N PHE A 268 -7.18 -1.92 -10.34
CA PHE A 268 -6.19 -1.24 -11.20
C PHE A 268 -6.25 0.28 -11.04
N THR A 269 -5.82 0.80 -9.89
CA THR A 269 -5.75 2.25 -9.64
C THR A 269 -4.34 2.84 -9.74
N ASN A 270 -3.39 2.00 -10.17
CA ASN A 270 -1.99 2.39 -10.34
C ASN A 270 -1.55 2.05 -11.75
N CYS A 271 -0.62 2.85 -12.28
CA CYS A 271 0.04 2.51 -13.52
C CYS A 271 0.84 1.22 -13.39
N GLU A 272 0.64 0.26 -14.29
CA GLU A 272 1.36 -1.01 -14.28
C GLU A 272 2.85 -0.88 -14.66
N LEU A 273 3.25 0.23 -15.29
CA LEU A 273 4.65 0.47 -15.66
C LEU A 273 5.43 1.24 -14.57
N CYS A 274 4.90 2.37 -14.08
CA CYS A 274 5.61 3.23 -13.14
C CYS A 274 5.10 3.15 -11.70
N GLY A 275 3.98 2.46 -11.46
CA GLY A 275 3.42 2.26 -10.13
C GLY A 275 2.70 3.46 -9.51
N ILE A 276 2.71 4.62 -10.17
CA ILE A 276 2.05 5.83 -9.66
C ILE A 276 0.53 5.63 -9.62
N HIS A 277 -0.07 5.93 -8.47
CA HIS A 277 -1.52 6.04 -8.30
C HIS A 277 -2.03 7.36 -8.90
N GLN A 278 -3.06 7.30 -9.75
CA GLN A 278 -3.70 8.48 -10.31
C GLN A 278 -5.22 8.32 -10.38
N ALA A 279 -5.93 9.43 -10.19
CA ALA A 279 -7.39 9.49 -10.35
C ALA A 279 -7.84 9.18 -11.79
N LEU A 280 -7.00 9.49 -12.79
CA LEU A 280 -7.25 9.16 -14.18
C LEU A 280 -6.21 8.15 -14.68
N LEU A 281 -6.70 7.04 -15.23
CA LEU A 281 -5.88 6.04 -15.90
C LEU A 281 -6.37 5.85 -17.34
N TYR A 282 -5.50 5.26 -18.14
CA TYR A 282 -5.80 4.79 -19.49
C TYR A 282 -5.63 3.29 -19.52
N THR A 283 -6.52 2.56 -20.17
CA THR A 283 -6.32 1.14 -20.42
C THR A 283 -5.64 0.91 -21.77
N CYS A 284 -4.81 -0.13 -21.87
CA CYS A 284 -4.22 -0.56 -23.13
C CYS A 284 -5.30 -0.67 -24.22
N PRO A 285 -5.14 -0.05 -25.41
CA PRO A 285 -6.13 -0.14 -26.48
C PRO A 285 -6.45 -1.58 -26.90
N GLY A 286 -5.46 -2.47 -26.95
CA GLY A 286 -5.65 -3.85 -27.39
C GLY A 286 -6.37 -4.73 -26.36
N CYS A 287 -5.86 -4.80 -25.14
CA CYS A 287 -6.39 -5.72 -24.12
C CYS A 287 -7.47 -5.09 -23.24
N ARG A 288 -7.52 -3.77 -23.08
CA ARG A 288 -8.46 -3.01 -22.24
C ARG A 288 -8.37 -3.31 -20.73
N TYR A 289 -7.23 -3.84 -20.28
CA TYR A 289 -7.02 -4.23 -18.88
C TYR A 289 -5.80 -3.58 -18.24
N LYS A 290 -4.62 -3.69 -18.87
CA LYS A 290 -3.41 -3.01 -18.40
C LYS A 290 -3.66 -1.52 -18.27
N THR A 291 -3.31 -0.93 -17.12
CA THR A 291 -3.57 0.48 -16.83
C THR A 291 -2.28 1.31 -16.83
N TYR A 292 -2.39 2.54 -17.32
CA TYR A 292 -1.27 3.47 -17.46
C TYR A 292 -1.68 4.88 -17.05
N CYS A 293 -0.75 5.62 -16.46
CA CYS A 293 -0.95 7.02 -16.07
C CYS A 293 -0.76 8.02 -17.22
N SER A 294 -0.12 7.60 -18.32
CA SER A 294 0.21 8.49 -19.44
C SER A 294 0.50 7.71 -20.72
N GLU A 295 0.43 8.42 -21.84
CA GLU A 295 0.87 7.92 -23.15
C GLU A 295 2.34 7.50 -23.14
N ASN A 296 3.21 8.26 -22.48
CA ASN A 296 4.63 7.89 -22.32
C ASN A 296 4.80 6.50 -21.70
N CYS A 297 3.99 6.17 -20.68
CA CYS A 297 4.03 4.85 -20.06
C CYS A 297 3.47 3.76 -20.98
N ILE A 298 2.43 4.05 -21.77
CA ILE A 298 1.91 3.10 -22.77
C ILE A 298 3.00 2.81 -23.81
N SER A 299 3.65 3.85 -24.33
CA SER A 299 4.68 3.75 -25.36
C SER A 299 5.94 3.06 -24.85
N ALA A 300 6.32 3.30 -23.60
CA ALA A 300 7.46 2.61 -22.97
C ALA A 300 7.20 1.12 -22.70
N ASP A 301 5.96 0.71 -22.35
CA ASP A 301 5.63 -0.72 -22.17
C ASP A 301 5.30 -1.45 -23.48
N LYS A 302 5.12 -0.72 -24.59
CA LYS A 302 4.55 -1.24 -25.84
C LYS A 302 5.24 -2.51 -26.36
N GLU A 303 6.57 -2.53 -26.41
CA GLU A 303 7.34 -3.67 -26.97
C GLU A 303 7.26 -4.93 -26.10
N GLU A 304 7.24 -4.75 -24.78
CA GLU A 304 7.09 -5.88 -23.87
C GLU A 304 5.63 -6.35 -23.82
N HIS A 305 4.69 -5.40 -23.69
CA HIS A 305 3.26 -5.70 -23.63
C HIS A 305 2.69 -6.26 -24.92
N ARG A 306 3.27 -5.98 -26.09
CA ARG A 306 2.78 -6.50 -27.38
C ARG A 306 2.59 -8.01 -27.35
N ASN A 307 3.53 -8.73 -26.76
CA ASN A 307 3.50 -10.20 -26.67
C ASN A 307 2.54 -10.67 -25.57
N GLU A 308 2.18 -9.79 -24.64
CA GLU A 308 1.27 -10.07 -23.55
C GLU A 308 -0.19 -9.77 -23.88
N CYS A 309 -0.42 -8.76 -24.71
CA CYS A 309 -1.69 -8.08 -24.90
C CYS A 309 -2.82 -9.04 -25.29
N TYR A 310 -2.55 -9.99 -26.19
CA TYR A 310 -3.57 -10.96 -26.62
C TYR A 310 -4.00 -11.88 -25.47
N LEU A 311 -3.05 -12.35 -24.64
CA LEU A 311 -3.38 -13.20 -23.49
C LEU A 311 -4.18 -12.45 -22.43
N TYR A 312 -3.83 -11.20 -22.15
CA TYR A 312 -4.66 -10.35 -21.29
C TYR A 312 -6.07 -10.20 -21.86
N LYS A 313 -6.21 -10.04 -23.19
CA LYS A 313 -7.51 -9.88 -23.85
C LYS A 313 -8.40 -11.10 -23.64
N ILE A 314 -7.91 -12.31 -23.94
CA ILE A 314 -8.74 -13.52 -23.97
C ILE A 314 -8.78 -14.27 -22.64
N GLY A 315 -7.71 -14.20 -21.84
CA GLY A 315 -7.52 -14.99 -20.63
C GLY A 315 -7.25 -14.11 -19.42
N ILE A 316 -8.00 -13.02 -19.27
CA ILE A 316 -7.76 -12.06 -18.19
C ILE A 316 -7.63 -12.72 -16.82
N ILE A 317 -8.53 -13.61 -16.44
CA ILE A 317 -8.54 -14.19 -15.09
C ILE A 317 -7.26 -14.99 -14.79
N PRO A 318 -6.86 -15.99 -15.61
CA PRO A 318 -5.57 -16.67 -15.40
C PRO A 318 -4.38 -15.73 -15.47
N VAL A 319 -4.44 -14.68 -16.30
CA VAL A 319 -3.33 -13.73 -16.45
C VAL A 319 -3.25 -12.77 -15.26
N LEU A 320 -4.35 -12.35 -14.65
CA LEU A 320 -4.34 -11.51 -13.45
C LEU A 320 -3.81 -12.25 -12.23
N GLU A 321 -4.15 -13.53 -12.09
CA GLU A 321 -3.58 -14.38 -11.03
C GLU A 321 -2.06 -14.59 -11.21
N ALA A 322 -1.54 -14.48 -12.44
CA ALA A 322 -0.16 -14.82 -12.80
C ALA A 322 0.57 -13.71 -13.59
N THR A 323 0.20 -12.43 -13.37
CA THR A 323 0.66 -11.30 -14.19
C THR A 323 2.18 -11.16 -14.18
N GLN A 324 2.77 -11.15 -12.98
CA GLN A 324 4.22 -11.08 -12.81
C GLN A 324 4.92 -12.30 -13.42
N LEU A 325 4.39 -13.51 -13.21
CA LEU A 325 4.92 -14.74 -13.81
C LEU A 325 4.93 -14.65 -15.34
N TYR A 326 3.87 -14.12 -15.92
CA TYR A 326 3.75 -14.01 -17.36
C TYR A 326 4.78 -13.05 -17.94
N ARG A 327 4.92 -11.85 -17.35
CA ARG A 327 5.95 -10.87 -17.71
C ARG A 327 7.35 -11.46 -17.64
N PHE A 328 7.64 -12.16 -16.54
CA PHE A 328 8.90 -12.85 -16.32
C PHE A 328 9.19 -13.86 -17.43
N PHE A 329 8.20 -14.66 -17.78
CA PHE A 329 8.34 -15.68 -18.81
C PHE A 329 8.57 -15.07 -20.20
N VAL A 330 7.86 -14.02 -20.57
CA VAL A 330 8.08 -13.30 -21.85
C VAL A 330 9.53 -12.86 -21.98
N GLN A 331 10.07 -12.25 -20.93
CA GLN A 331 11.47 -11.78 -20.94
C GLN A 331 12.47 -12.95 -20.89
N ALA A 332 12.18 -14.01 -20.13
CA ALA A 332 12.96 -15.24 -20.12
C ALA A 332 13.00 -15.90 -21.50
N ALA A 333 11.87 -15.97 -22.20
CA ALA A 333 11.78 -16.52 -23.54
C ALA A 333 12.63 -15.72 -24.55
N LYS A 334 12.54 -14.38 -24.52
CA LYS A 334 13.39 -13.49 -25.35
C LYS A 334 14.88 -13.74 -25.09
N LEU A 335 15.27 -13.79 -23.82
CA LEU A 335 16.64 -14.03 -23.41
C LEU A 335 17.13 -15.39 -23.90
N LEU A 336 16.38 -16.46 -23.63
CA LEU A 336 16.74 -17.82 -24.05
C LEU A 336 16.84 -17.93 -25.56
N PHE A 337 15.93 -17.32 -26.31
CA PHE A 337 15.99 -17.29 -27.77
C PHE A 337 17.29 -16.63 -28.27
N ASN A 338 17.57 -15.40 -27.81
CA ASN A 338 18.72 -14.61 -28.27
C ASN A 338 20.07 -15.19 -27.84
N THR A 339 20.17 -15.68 -26.59
CA THR A 339 21.45 -16.04 -25.99
C THR A 339 21.77 -17.53 -26.09
N THR A 340 20.74 -18.38 -26.12
CA THR A 340 20.85 -19.83 -25.88
C THR A 340 20.42 -20.61 -27.12
N PHE A 341 19.22 -20.39 -27.65
CA PHE A 341 18.70 -21.15 -28.79
C PHE A 341 19.30 -20.73 -30.13
N LYS A 342 19.46 -19.43 -30.40
CA LYS A 342 20.08 -18.94 -31.65
C LYS A 342 21.53 -19.44 -31.82
N LYS A 343 22.30 -19.52 -30.72
CA LYS A 343 23.68 -20.06 -30.74
C LYS A 343 23.73 -21.57 -31.04
N LYS A 344 22.72 -22.33 -30.59
CA LYS A 344 22.62 -23.77 -30.86
C LYS A 344 21.97 -24.08 -32.22
N GLY A 345 21.09 -23.20 -32.70
CA GLY A 345 20.39 -23.31 -33.98
C GLY A 345 21.33 -23.39 -35.19
N HIS A 346 22.54 -22.85 -35.07
CA HIS A 346 23.61 -23.05 -36.07
C HIS A 346 24.21 -24.47 -36.09
N LEU A 347 23.92 -25.33 -35.10
CA LEU A 347 24.64 -26.60 -34.89
C LEU A 347 23.78 -27.88 -34.70
N ARG A 348 22.51 -27.85 -34.24
CA ARG A 348 21.53 -28.98 -34.24
C ARG A 348 20.19 -28.64 -33.53
N LYS A 349 19.05 -29.16 -34.02
CA LYS A 349 17.72 -29.13 -33.34
C LYS A 349 17.72 -29.96 -32.04
N PHE A 350 16.82 -29.65 -31.12
CA PHE A 350 16.65 -30.44 -29.90
C PHE A 350 15.85 -31.73 -30.18
N ILE A 351 16.21 -32.82 -29.50
CA ILE A 351 15.59 -34.13 -29.72
C ILE A 351 14.26 -34.24 -28.96
N ASN A 352 14.22 -33.67 -27.75
CA ASN A 352 13.05 -33.67 -26.87
C ASN A 352 13.14 -32.53 -25.85
N SER A 353 12.05 -32.31 -25.12
CA SER A 353 11.94 -31.31 -24.05
C SER A 353 13.01 -31.46 -22.95
N GLN A 354 13.37 -32.69 -22.56
CA GLN A 354 14.42 -32.93 -21.54
C GLN A 354 15.79 -32.41 -21.99
N SER A 355 16.16 -32.64 -23.25
CA SER A 355 17.41 -32.16 -23.81
C SER A 355 17.47 -30.63 -23.88
N ALA A 356 16.32 -29.97 -24.06
CA ALA A 356 16.18 -28.53 -24.03
C ALA A 356 16.31 -27.98 -22.61
N TRP A 357 15.61 -28.58 -21.65
CA TRP A 357 15.70 -28.21 -20.24
C TRP A 357 17.13 -28.28 -19.70
N ASN A 358 17.80 -29.42 -19.88
CA ASN A 358 19.18 -29.60 -19.42
C ASN A 358 20.15 -28.62 -20.09
N PHE A 359 19.89 -28.24 -21.34
CA PHE A 359 20.69 -27.24 -22.04
C PHE A 359 20.51 -25.85 -21.46
N ILE A 360 19.27 -25.45 -21.14
CA ILE A 360 18.97 -24.16 -20.48
C ILE A 360 19.70 -24.07 -19.14
N VAL A 361 19.54 -25.07 -18.28
CA VAL A 361 20.15 -25.09 -16.94
C VAL A 361 21.68 -25.00 -17.01
N LYS A 362 22.30 -25.61 -18.03
CA LYS A 362 23.77 -25.61 -18.21
C LYS A 362 24.32 -24.36 -18.89
N ASN A 363 23.57 -23.73 -19.79
CA ASN A 363 24.11 -22.73 -20.73
C ASN A 363 23.50 -21.33 -20.62
N ALA A 364 22.49 -21.12 -19.78
CA ALA A 364 22.05 -19.76 -19.45
C ALA A 364 23.22 -19.03 -18.76
N LYS A 365 23.99 -18.26 -19.54
CA LYS A 365 25.21 -17.59 -19.08
C LYS A 365 24.88 -16.47 -18.08
N THR A 366 25.67 -16.42 -17.01
CA THR A 366 25.62 -15.44 -15.90
C THR A 366 26.26 -14.08 -16.21
N ASP A 367 26.65 -13.83 -17.47
CA ASP A 367 27.39 -12.62 -17.84
C ASP A 367 26.54 -11.34 -17.80
N GLU A 368 25.21 -11.46 -17.91
CA GLU A 368 24.26 -10.33 -17.75
C GLU A 368 23.70 -10.30 -16.33
N ASN A 369 23.73 -9.13 -15.68
CA ASN A 369 23.08 -8.84 -14.39
C ASN A 369 21.54 -8.87 -14.55
N SER A 370 20.97 -10.06 -14.81
CA SER A 370 19.55 -10.27 -14.98
C SER A 370 19.03 -11.25 -13.95
N ILE A 371 18.07 -10.80 -13.15
CA ILE A 371 17.35 -11.64 -12.18
C ILE A 371 16.69 -12.86 -12.83
N ILE A 372 16.37 -12.76 -14.13
CA ILE A 372 15.81 -13.85 -14.92
C ILE A 372 16.82 -14.97 -15.10
N VAL A 373 18.09 -14.65 -15.43
CA VAL A 373 19.15 -15.65 -15.60
C VAL A 373 19.35 -16.39 -14.28
N GLU A 374 19.46 -15.66 -13.17
CA GLU A 374 19.60 -16.26 -11.85
C GLU A 374 18.48 -17.27 -11.59
N PHE A 375 17.21 -16.86 -11.79
CA PHE A 375 16.05 -17.72 -11.56
C PHE A 375 15.96 -18.92 -12.50
N LEU A 376 16.49 -18.83 -13.72
CA LEU A 376 16.49 -19.96 -14.65
C LEU A 376 17.52 -21.01 -14.25
N VAL A 377 18.66 -20.62 -13.68
CA VAL A 377 19.78 -21.53 -13.36
C VAL A 377 19.65 -22.12 -11.95
N THR A 378 19.09 -21.37 -11.00
CA THR A 378 18.92 -21.85 -9.61
C THR A 378 17.61 -22.61 -9.43
N LYS A 379 17.64 -23.74 -8.70
CA LYS A 379 16.41 -24.44 -8.27
C LYS A 379 15.83 -23.72 -7.03
N PRO A 380 14.53 -23.37 -7.00
CA PRO A 380 13.88 -22.85 -5.79
C PRO A 380 13.86 -23.89 -4.66
N ASN A 381 13.92 -23.44 -3.41
CA ASN A 381 13.73 -24.32 -2.26
C ASN A 381 12.22 -24.55 -2.02
N TYR A 382 11.65 -25.52 -2.75
CA TYR A 382 10.21 -25.83 -2.67
C TYR A 382 9.76 -26.35 -1.30
N ASN A 383 10.66 -26.81 -0.44
CA ASN A 383 10.36 -27.26 0.92
C ASN A 383 9.90 -26.11 1.84
N LEU A 384 10.09 -24.86 1.41
CA LEU A 384 9.52 -23.70 2.07
C LEU A 384 8.04 -23.52 1.78
N LEU A 385 7.47 -24.20 0.77
CA LEU A 385 6.07 -24.07 0.36
C LEU A 385 5.15 -25.05 1.10
N THR A 386 3.94 -24.61 1.43
CA THR A 386 2.87 -25.50 1.90
C THR A 386 2.39 -26.42 0.77
N PRO A 387 1.82 -27.59 1.08
CA PRO A 387 1.30 -28.51 0.05
C PRO A 387 0.25 -27.87 -0.87
N ALA A 388 -0.63 -27.04 -0.31
CA ALA A 388 -1.65 -26.34 -1.09
C ALA A 388 -1.02 -25.34 -2.08
N LYS A 389 -0.05 -24.54 -1.62
CA LYS A 389 0.62 -23.56 -2.48
C LYS A 389 1.50 -24.21 -3.53
N TRP A 390 2.15 -25.31 -3.16
CA TRP A 390 2.91 -26.13 -4.10
C TRP A 390 2.04 -26.60 -5.27
N TRP A 391 0.86 -27.14 -4.96
CA TRP A 391 -0.10 -27.55 -5.99
C TRP A 391 -0.62 -26.39 -6.84
N GLU A 392 -0.87 -25.24 -6.22
CA GLU A 392 -1.30 -24.02 -6.90
C GLU A 392 -0.30 -23.58 -7.97
N ILE A 393 0.99 -23.53 -7.63
CA ILE A 393 2.02 -23.06 -8.58
C ILE A 393 2.26 -24.05 -9.72
N ILE A 394 2.12 -25.35 -9.47
CA ILE A 394 2.18 -26.40 -10.49
C ILE A 394 1.00 -26.28 -11.47
N SER A 395 -0.22 -26.20 -10.94
CA SER A 395 -1.44 -26.10 -11.76
C SER A 395 -1.43 -24.83 -12.61
N THR A 396 -0.97 -23.71 -12.03
CA THR A 396 -0.82 -22.44 -12.74
C THR A 396 0.20 -22.54 -13.87
N ALA A 397 1.40 -23.11 -13.61
CA ALA A 397 2.43 -23.27 -14.63
C ALA A 397 1.97 -24.15 -15.81
N PHE A 398 1.34 -25.30 -15.51
CA PHE A 398 0.84 -26.21 -16.54
C PHE A 398 -0.23 -25.56 -17.42
N ARG A 399 -1.26 -24.96 -16.81
CA ARG A 399 -2.38 -24.36 -17.56
C ARG A 399 -1.92 -23.16 -18.40
N LEU A 400 -1.02 -22.35 -17.86
CA LEU A 400 -0.45 -21.21 -18.57
C LEU A 400 0.42 -21.65 -19.76
N ALA A 401 1.14 -22.78 -19.65
CA ALA A 401 1.89 -23.34 -20.78
C ALA A 401 1.01 -23.80 -21.94
N VAL A 402 -0.10 -24.50 -21.63
CA VAL A 402 -1.10 -24.89 -22.65
C VAL A 402 -1.69 -23.66 -23.32
N PHE A 403 -1.98 -22.62 -22.51
CA PHE A 403 -2.54 -21.36 -23.01
C PHE A 403 -1.59 -20.62 -23.97
N MET A 404 -0.31 -20.51 -23.60
CA MET A 404 0.72 -19.91 -24.46
C MET A 404 0.88 -20.71 -25.76
N HIS A 405 0.95 -22.03 -25.68
CA HIS A 405 1.08 -22.83 -26.90
C HIS A 405 -0.11 -22.62 -27.86
N LYS A 406 -1.34 -22.58 -27.34
CA LYS A 406 -2.56 -22.47 -28.16
C LYS A 406 -2.72 -21.10 -28.83
N SER A 407 -2.35 -20.03 -28.15
CA SER A 407 -2.54 -18.63 -28.58
C SER A 407 -1.56 -18.17 -29.67
N SER A 408 -0.84 -19.09 -30.32
CA SER A 408 0.28 -18.79 -31.22
C SER A 408 1.45 -18.05 -30.57
N PHE A 409 1.50 -17.92 -29.23
CA PHE A 409 2.65 -17.34 -28.53
C PHE A 409 3.94 -18.12 -28.80
N ALA A 410 3.86 -19.45 -28.91
CA ALA A 410 5.00 -20.29 -29.28
C ALA A 410 5.58 -19.92 -30.67
N ASN A 411 4.77 -19.36 -31.56
CA ASN A 411 5.21 -18.85 -32.86
C ASN A 411 5.83 -17.44 -32.76
N ILE A 412 5.52 -16.67 -31.71
CA ILE A 412 6.07 -15.32 -31.48
C ILE A 412 7.52 -15.39 -30.99
N PHE A 413 7.87 -16.42 -30.22
CA PHE A 413 9.23 -16.64 -29.69
C PHE A 413 9.97 -17.77 -30.41
N ASP A 414 9.47 -18.18 -31.58
CA ASP A 414 10.10 -19.17 -32.44
C ASP A 414 10.47 -20.48 -31.70
N PHE A 415 9.68 -20.88 -30.69
CA PHE A 415 9.83 -22.19 -30.07
C PHE A 415 9.62 -23.32 -31.10
N GLY A 416 8.93 -23.03 -32.20
CA GLY A 416 8.86 -23.90 -33.38
C GLY A 416 10.19 -24.10 -34.11
N GLU A 417 11.10 -23.11 -34.11
CA GLU A 417 12.43 -23.22 -34.74
C GLU A 417 13.37 -24.15 -33.95
N ILE A 418 13.10 -24.34 -32.66
CA ILE A 418 13.84 -25.24 -31.76
C ILE A 418 13.63 -26.72 -32.14
N GLY A 419 12.59 -27.01 -32.94
CA GLY A 419 12.33 -28.33 -33.53
C GLY A 419 11.57 -29.30 -32.63
N LEU A 420 10.94 -28.81 -31.56
CA LEU A 420 10.16 -29.62 -30.62
C LEU A 420 8.70 -29.79 -31.10
N GLY A 421 8.12 -30.96 -30.85
CA GLY A 421 6.69 -31.20 -31.07
C GLY A 421 5.80 -30.48 -30.05
N LYS A 422 4.49 -30.40 -30.32
CA LYS A 422 3.51 -29.70 -29.45
C LYS A 422 3.62 -30.07 -27.96
N LEU A 423 3.66 -31.38 -27.66
CA LEU A 423 3.71 -31.85 -26.27
C LEU A 423 5.04 -31.49 -25.58
N ASP A 424 6.16 -31.63 -26.28
CA ASP A 424 7.47 -31.24 -25.78
C ASP A 424 7.58 -29.72 -25.55
N CYS A 425 7.00 -28.90 -26.42
CA CYS A 425 6.93 -27.46 -26.22
C CYS A 425 6.14 -27.10 -24.96
N ILE A 426 4.94 -27.68 -24.78
CA ILE A 426 4.13 -27.46 -23.58
C ILE A 426 4.90 -27.90 -22.32
N HIS A 427 5.56 -29.05 -22.37
CA HIS A 427 6.37 -29.57 -21.26
C HIS A 427 7.48 -28.59 -20.87
N LEU A 428 8.27 -28.14 -21.85
CA LEU A 428 9.39 -27.24 -21.63
C LEU A 428 8.91 -25.89 -21.06
N ILE A 429 7.86 -25.31 -21.65
CA ILE A 429 7.28 -24.03 -21.20
C ILE A 429 6.78 -24.16 -19.76
N ALA A 430 6.06 -25.24 -19.44
CA ALA A 430 5.54 -25.47 -18.09
C ALA A 430 6.67 -25.67 -17.06
N ALA A 431 7.77 -26.35 -17.41
CA ALA A 431 8.92 -26.50 -16.51
C ALA A 431 9.60 -25.14 -16.21
N ILE A 432 9.79 -24.31 -17.23
CA ILE A 432 10.32 -22.94 -17.07
C ILE A 432 9.38 -22.11 -16.18
N LEU A 433 8.07 -22.13 -16.46
CA LEU A 433 7.08 -21.41 -15.68
C LEU A 433 7.05 -21.88 -14.22
N LEU A 434 7.16 -23.18 -13.95
CA LEU A 434 7.17 -23.72 -12.58
C LEU A 434 8.39 -23.21 -11.80
N ARG A 435 9.57 -23.18 -12.42
CA ARG A 435 10.78 -22.64 -11.80
C ARG A 435 10.64 -21.14 -11.50
N LEU A 436 10.22 -20.35 -12.49
CA LEU A 436 10.00 -18.91 -12.33
C LEU A 436 8.94 -18.62 -11.25
N ASN A 437 7.83 -19.37 -11.25
CA ASN A 437 6.74 -19.18 -10.29
C ASN A 437 7.18 -19.51 -8.86
N GLY A 438 8.00 -20.55 -8.68
CA GLY A 438 8.62 -20.86 -7.39
C GLY A 438 9.47 -19.71 -6.87
N HIS A 439 10.33 -19.14 -7.72
CA HIS A 439 11.12 -17.98 -7.35
C HIS A 439 10.28 -16.73 -7.05
N ILE A 440 9.30 -16.40 -7.89
CA ILE A 440 8.42 -15.24 -7.67
C ILE A 440 7.65 -15.41 -6.35
N THR A 441 7.11 -16.60 -6.08
CA THR A 441 6.35 -16.88 -4.85
C THR A 441 7.21 -16.73 -3.60
N LEU A 442 8.46 -17.21 -3.63
CA LEU A 442 9.34 -17.21 -2.46
C LEU A 442 10.09 -15.88 -2.23
N ASN A 443 10.34 -15.10 -3.29
CA ASN A 443 11.25 -13.94 -3.23
C ASN A 443 10.56 -12.58 -3.39
N SER A 444 9.25 -12.55 -3.67
CA SER A 444 8.53 -11.28 -3.82
C SER A 444 8.15 -10.67 -2.47
N ILE A 445 8.31 -9.36 -2.36
CA ILE A 445 7.87 -8.53 -1.25
C ILE A 445 6.44 -8.10 -1.51
N ARG A 446 5.60 -8.16 -0.49
CA ARG A 446 4.23 -7.68 -0.55
C ARG A 446 4.11 -6.37 0.21
N THR A 447 3.21 -5.50 -0.22
CA THR A 447 2.99 -4.21 0.42
C THR A 447 1.52 -3.83 0.27
N GLU A 448 0.86 -3.56 1.38
CA GLU A 448 -0.51 -3.04 1.37
C GLU A 448 -0.51 -1.53 1.07
N LEU A 449 -1.36 -1.12 0.13
CA LEU A 449 -1.61 0.27 -0.25
C LEU A 449 -3.06 0.61 0.08
N ARG A 450 -3.24 1.71 0.84
CA ARG A 450 -4.55 2.24 1.22
C ARG A 450 -4.71 3.64 0.68
N TYR A 451 -5.70 3.85 -0.19
CA TYR A 451 -6.03 5.18 -0.73
C TYR A 451 -7.32 5.68 -0.09
N ASN A 452 -7.31 6.89 0.44
CA ASN A 452 -8.52 7.52 0.95
C ASN A 452 -9.38 8.02 -0.22
N ILE A 453 -10.63 7.58 -0.30
CA ILE A 453 -11.55 7.90 -1.41
C ILE A 453 -12.03 9.36 -1.34
N SER A 454 -12.11 9.97 -0.14
CA SER A 454 -12.55 11.37 0.00
C SER A 454 -11.53 12.40 -0.50
N GLN A 455 -10.23 12.11 -0.36
CA GLN A 455 -9.15 13.01 -0.81
C GLN A 455 -8.97 13.07 -2.34
N THR A 456 -9.65 12.23 -3.11
CA THR A 456 -9.62 12.29 -4.57
C THR A 456 -10.60 13.31 -5.15
N LEU A 457 -11.51 13.86 -4.35
CA LEU A 457 -12.53 14.83 -4.79
C LEU A 457 -12.67 16.06 -3.85
N GLU A 458 -12.14 16.01 -2.63
CA GLU A 458 -12.15 17.17 -1.73
C GLU A 458 -10.95 18.09 -1.99
N CYS A 459 -11.19 19.04 -2.88
CA CYS A 459 -10.50 20.32 -2.88
C CYS A 459 -10.86 21.02 -1.57
N GLU A 460 -9.85 21.30 -0.75
CA GLU A 460 -9.77 22.40 0.22
C GLU A 460 -11.11 22.99 0.72
N THR A 461 -11.78 22.33 1.66
CA THR A 461 -12.64 23.01 2.63
C THR A 461 -12.72 22.16 3.89
N ASP A 462 -12.79 22.84 5.03
CA ASP A 462 -13.13 22.34 6.35
C ASP A 462 -11.97 21.76 7.18
N SER A 463 -11.15 22.70 7.67
CA SER A 463 -10.54 22.57 8.99
C SER A 463 -11.63 22.28 10.02
N PRO A 464 -11.54 21.18 10.81
CA PRO A 464 -12.47 20.99 11.91
C PRO A 464 -12.30 22.13 12.91
N GLU A 465 -13.37 22.87 13.14
CA GLU A 465 -13.44 23.94 14.13
C GLU A 465 -12.95 23.42 15.48
N VAL A 466 -11.77 23.87 15.88
CA VAL A 466 -11.27 23.72 17.23
C VAL A 466 -12.16 24.58 18.12
N VAL A 467 -13.01 23.93 18.91
CA VAL A 467 -13.81 24.56 19.96
C VAL A 467 -12.83 25.15 20.99
N HIS A 468 -12.47 26.42 20.80
CA HIS A 468 -11.78 27.21 21.79
C HIS A 468 -12.78 27.62 22.87
N ASN A 469 -12.93 26.78 23.89
CA ASN A 469 -13.45 27.22 25.18
C ASN A 469 -12.27 27.41 26.14
N THR A 470 -11.63 28.58 26.07
CA THR A 470 -10.65 29.02 27.07
C THR A 470 -11.15 30.30 27.73
N ASN A 471 -12.18 30.16 28.57
CA ASN A 471 -12.55 31.16 29.55
C ASN A 471 -12.26 30.64 30.96
N SER A 472 -11.00 30.70 31.37
CA SER A 472 -10.66 31.11 32.74
C SER A 472 -9.20 31.55 32.79
N LYS A 473 -8.94 32.70 33.42
CA LYS A 473 -7.58 33.08 33.83
C LYS A 473 -7.13 32.05 34.86
N ALA A 474 -6.38 31.03 34.44
CA ALA A 474 -5.68 30.18 35.38
C ALA A 474 -4.73 31.06 36.21
N GLY A 475 -4.77 30.94 37.54
CA GLY A 475 -3.84 31.67 38.39
C GLY A 475 -2.41 31.21 38.09
N VAL A 476 -1.46 32.15 38.03
CA VAL A 476 -0.02 31.90 37.80
C VAL A 476 0.53 30.78 38.69
N GLU A 477 -0.03 30.63 39.90
CA GLU A 477 0.28 29.57 40.86
C GLU A 477 0.15 28.15 40.30
N ARG A 478 -0.77 27.88 39.37
CA ARG A 478 -1.00 26.52 38.86
C ARG A 478 0.07 26.05 37.87
N ILE A 479 0.84 26.97 37.29
CA ILE A 479 1.79 26.65 36.23
C ILE A 479 2.91 25.73 36.73
N THR A 480 3.41 25.98 37.94
CA THR A 480 4.52 25.24 38.58
C THR A 480 4.07 24.27 39.67
N THR A 481 2.78 24.27 40.04
CA THR A 481 2.28 23.46 41.16
C THR A 481 1.71 22.12 40.67
N ASP A 482 1.96 21.06 41.43
CA ASP A 482 1.31 19.78 41.22
C ASP A 482 -0.20 19.87 41.52
N ALA A 483 -1.03 19.35 40.62
CA ALA A 483 -2.49 19.42 40.77
C ALA A 483 -3.01 18.69 42.01
N PHE A 484 -2.36 17.59 42.42
CA PHE A 484 -2.74 16.87 43.64
C PHE A 484 -2.35 17.67 44.88
N GLU A 485 -1.17 18.28 44.89
CA GLU A 485 -0.76 19.17 45.99
C GLU A 485 -1.69 20.39 46.10
N TYR A 486 -1.99 21.05 44.97
CA TYR A 486 -2.84 22.23 44.90
C TYR A 486 -4.24 21.97 45.47
N TYR A 487 -4.84 20.83 45.12
CA TYR A 487 -6.16 20.43 45.61
C TYR A 487 -6.13 19.62 46.92
N LYS A 488 -4.95 19.45 47.52
CA LYS A 488 -4.71 18.62 48.72
C LYS A 488 -5.30 17.22 48.57
N ILE A 489 -5.15 16.66 47.37
CA ILE A 489 -5.55 15.29 47.07
C ILE A 489 -4.48 14.37 47.67
N ILE A 490 -4.92 13.32 48.37
CA ILE A 490 -4.03 12.29 48.89
C ILE A 490 -4.25 11.01 48.05
N PRO A 491 -3.44 10.77 46.99
CA PRO A 491 -3.62 9.65 46.06
C PRO A 491 -3.82 8.29 46.75
N GLN A 492 -3.01 8.02 47.79
CA GLN A 492 -3.02 6.76 48.54
C GLN A 492 -4.34 6.47 49.27
N PHE A 493 -5.17 7.49 49.50
CA PHE A 493 -6.45 7.37 50.17
C PHE A 493 -7.61 7.57 49.19
N GLU A 494 -7.62 8.67 48.45
CA GLU A 494 -8.76 9.06 47.61
C GLU A 494 -8.90 8.19 46.36
N PHE A 495 -7.80 7.79 45.71
CA PHE A 495 -7.90 6.92 44.51
C PHE A 495 -8.28 5.49 44.91
N VAL A 496 -7.72 5.03 46.02
CA VAL A 496 -8.02 3.70 46.61
C VAL A 496 -9.46 3.63 47.10
N GLN A 497 -10.03 4.74 47.59
CA GLN A 497 -11.43 4.79 48.00
C GLN A 497 -12.38 4.59 46.82
N ILE A 498 -12.14 5.25 45.68
CA ILE A 498 -12.95 5.08 44.46
C ILE A 498 -12.89 3.63 43.98
N TYR A 499 -11.72 3.01 44.05
CA TYR A 499 -11.56 1.59 43.73
C TYR A 499 -12.41 0.69 44.64
N LYS A 500 -12.38 0.90 45.96
CA LYS A 500 -13.17 0.14 46.94
C LYS A 500 -14.68 0.36 46.79
N GLU A 501 -15.10 1.57 46.43
CA GLU A 501 -16.50 1.90 46.15
C GLU A 501 -17.00 1.16 44.90
N HIS A 502 -16.19 1.10 43.84
CA HIS A 502 -16.50 0.30 42.67
C HIS A 502 -16.59 -1.20 43.00
N GLU A 503 -15.63 -1.77 43.73
CA GLU A 503 -15.69 -3.18 44.17
C GLU A 503 -16.99 -3.47 44.96
N LYS A 504 -17.38 -2.55 45.84
CA LYS A 504 -18.63 -2.65 46.60
C LYS A 504 -19.86 -2.62 45.69
N LEU A 505 -19.91 -1.73 44.70
CA LEU A 505 -21.03 -1.63 43.74
C LEU A 505 -21.16 -2.89 42.85
N VAL A 506 -20.03 -3.50 42.48
CA VAL A 506 -20.00 -4.78 41.77
C VAL A 506 -20.52 -5.91 42.67
N MET A 507 -20.07 -5.98 43.94
CA MET A 507 -20.56 -6.98 44.90
C MET A 507 -22.06 -6.84 45.21
N GLU A 508 -22.58 -5.61 45.23
CA GLU A 508 -24.00 -5.32 45.43
C GLU A 508 -24.85 -5.56 44.17
N GLY A 509 -24.26 -5.99 43.04
CA GLY A 509 -24.97 -6.26 41.79
C GLY A 509 -25.53 -5.02 41.10
N LYS A 510 -25.06 -3.82 41.48
CA LYS A 510 -25.51 -2.53 40.93
C LYS A 510 -24.76 -2.13 39.67
N LEU A 511 -23.59 -2.73 39.45
CA LEU A 511 -22.83 -2.64 38.21
C LEU A 511 -22.79 -4.04 37.58
N PHE A 512 -23.31 -4.17 36.36
CA PHE A 512 -23.19 -5.41 35.61
C PHE A 512 -21.88 -5.38 34.83
N PRO A 513 -21.01 -6.40 34.97
CA PRO A 513 -19.83 -6.50 34.12
C PRO A 513 -20.33 -6.59 32.68
N ALA A 514 -19.90 -5.67 31.82
CA ALA A 514 -20.21 -5.77 30.42
C ALA A 514 -19.59 -7.09 29.91
N GLU A 515 -20.41 -8.00 29.36
CA GLU A 515 -19.91 -9.12 28.57
C GLU A 515 -19.42 -8.59 27.22
N ARG A 516 -18.37 -7.76 27.25
CA ARG A 516 -17.56 -7.52 26.06
C ARG A 516 -16.44 -8.53 26.12
N THR A 517 -16.42 -9.42 25.14
CA THR A 517 -15.21 -10.13 24.74
C THR A 517 -14.22 -9.06 24.28
N PHE A 518 -13.42 -8.55 25.23
CA PHE A 518 -12.20 -7.84 24.87
C PHE A 518 -11.33 -8.85 24.11
N ASN A 519 -11.34 -8.72 22.79
CA ASN A 519 -10.47 -9.50 21.96
C ASN A 519 -9.07 -8.93 22.22
N ILE A 520 -8.33 -9.54 23.14
CA ILE A 520 -6.91 -9.25 23.44
C ILE A 520 -6.05 -9.30 22.16
N ASN A 521 -6.61 -9.84 21.09
CA ASN A 521 -6.12 -9.72 19.72
C ASN A 521 -6.38 -8.35 19.06
N GLU A 522 -6.49 -7.22 19.78
CA GLU A 522 -6.35 -5.88 19.16
C GLU A 522 -4.93 -5.60 18.65
N SER A 523 -4.02 -6.57 18.69
CA SER A 523 -3.00 -6.72 17.66
C SER A 523 -3.66 -6.66 16.27
N LYS A 524 -3.20 -5.74 15.42
CA LYS A 524 -3.74 -5.55 14.05
C LYS A 524 -4.15 -6.90 13.42
N PRO A 525 -5.37 -7.01 12.85
CA PRO A 525 -5.77 -8.23 12.19
C PRO A 525 -4.70 -8.58 11.16
N ILE A 526 -4.12 -9.76 11.33
CA ILE A 526 -3.19 -10.27 10.35
C ILE A 526 -3.96 -10.52 9.07
N TYR A 527 -3.48 -9.87 8.03
CA TYR A 527 -3.90 -10.09 6.68
C TYR A 527 -3.73 -11.56 6.31
N ARG A 528 -4.84 -12.21 5.96
CA ARG A 528 -4.85 -13.54 5.39
C ARG A 528 -4.56 -13.41 3.89
N TRP A 529 -3.87 -14.35 3.29
CA TRP A 529 -3.69 -14.39 1.82
C TRP A 529 -5.02 -14.52 1.07
N GLN A 530 -6.03 -15.10 1.73
CA GLN A 530 -7.43 -15.09 1.31
C GLN A 530 -8.03 -13.67 1.21
N ASP A 531 -7.37 -12.68 1.81
CA ASP A 531 -7.75 -11.26 1.77
C ASP A 531 -7.03 -10.50 0.63
N SER A 532 -6.23 -11.16 -0.24
CA SER A 532 -5.80 -10.53 -1.50
C SER A 532 -7.06 -10.09 -2.22
N PRO A 533 -7.22 -8.79 -2.54
CA PRO A 533 -8.52 -8.34 -3.03
C PRO A 533 -8.95 -9.08 -4.31
N LEU A 534 -8.00 -9.53 -5.14
CA LEU A 534 -8.29 -10.38 -6.30
C LEU A 534 -8.70 -11.82 -5.92
N ALA A 535 -8.04 -12.44 -4.93
CA ALA A 535 -8.40 -13.80 -4.50
C ALA A 535 -9.76 -13.82 -3.79
N GLU A 536 -9.98 -12.88 -2.86
CA GLU A 536 -11.27 -12.67 -2.19
C GLU A 536 -12.38 -12.46 -3.24
N TYR A 537 -12.12 -11.59 -4.21
CA TYR A 537 -13.06 -11.31 -5.29
C TYR A 537 -13.33 -12.53 -6.18
N THR A 538 -12.29 -13.28 -6.55
CA THR A 538 -12.42 -14.52 -7.34
C THR A 538 -13.25 -15.56 -6.59
N LEU A 539 -13.05 -15.71 -5.28
CA LEU A 539 -13.82 -16.62 -4.43
C LEU A 539 -15.29 -16.19 -4.32
N LYS A 540 -15.57 -14.89 -4.11
CA LYS A 540 -16.94 -14.35 -4.04
C LYS A 540 -17.70 -14.55 -5.34
N ILE A 541 -17.10 -14.26 -6.49
CA ILE A 541 -17.72 -14.55 -7.79
C ILE A 541 -17.96 -16.05 -7.93
N MET A 542 -16.97 -16.89 -7.57
CA MET A 542 -17.10 -18.34 -7.69
C MET A 542 -18.34 -18.84 -6.97
N GLN A 543 -18.50 -18.41 -5.73
CA GLN A 543 -19.63 -18.75 -4.88
C GLN A 543 -20.96 -18.30 -5.49
N LEU A 544 -21.04 -17.06 -5.98
CA LEU A 544 -22.25 -16.57 -6.64
C LEU A 544 -22.56 -17.35 -7.93
N CYS A 545 -21.53 -17.76 -8.68
CA CYS A 545 -21.70 -18.59 -9.86
C CYS A 545 -22.26 -19.97 -9.50
N LEU A 546 -21.74 -20.62 -8.45
CA LEU A 546 -22.19 -21.92 -7.94
C LEU A 546 -23.62 -21.86 -7.37
N ASN A 547 -23.94 -20.84 -6.59
CA ASN A 547 -25.24 -20.69 -5.92
C ASN A 547 -26.39 -20.30 -6.87
N SER A 548 -26.13 -20.16 -8.17
CA SER A 548 -27.14 -19.74 -9.17
C SER A 548 -27.79 -18.37 -8.90
N ASN A 549 -27.20 -17.53 -8.06
CA ASN A 549 -27.70 -16.18 -7.79
C ASN A 549 -27.63 -15.31 -9.06
N GLU A 550 -28.66 -14.49 -9.27
CA GLU A 550 -28.69 -13.49 -10.34
C GLU A 550 -27.82 -12.30 -9.90
N ILE A 551 -26.69 -12.11 -10.57
CA ILE A 551 -25.75 -11.03 -10.27
C ILE A 551 -26.07 -9.88 -11.21
N LYS A 552 -26.67 -8.82 -10.66
CA LYS A 552 -27.15 -7.66 -11.42
C LYS A 552 -26.16 -6.51 -11.37
N SER A 553 -25.32 -6.44 -10.33
CA SER A 553 -24.38 -5.34 -10.13
C SER A 553 -23.11 -5.74 -9.37
N ALA A 554 -22.10 -4.88 -9.40
CA ALA A 554 -20.90 -5.04 -8.59
C ALA A 554 -21.17 -5.03 -7.07
N ASN A 555 -22.28 -4.44 -6.61
CA ASN A 555 -22.63 -4.42 -5.17
C ASN A 555 -23.02 -5.82 -4.68
N ASP A 556 -23.59 -6.63 -5.56
CA ASP A 556 -23.96 -8.00 -5.24
C ASP A 556 -22.72 -8.85 -4.96
N ILE A 557 -21.55 -8.47 -5.47
CA ILE A 557 -20.28 -9.14 -5.19
C ILE A 557 -19.62 -8.55 -3.94
N ILE A 558 -19.66 -7.21 -3.76
CA ILE A 558 -19.10 -6.54 -2.57
C ILE A 558 -19.79 -7.01 -1.29
N ASN A 559 -21.11 -7.17 -1.31
CA ASN A 559 -21.93 -7.49 -0.15
C ASN A 559 -21.97 -8.98 0.22
N VAL A 560 -21.31 -9.86 -0.54
CA VAL A 560 -21.21 -11.28 -0.18
C VAL A 560 -20.29 -11.43 1.03
N SER A 561 -20.77 -12.15 2.04
CA SER A 561 -19.99 -12.45 3.25
C SER A 561 -18.72 -13.22 2.90
N ASN A 562 -17.61 -12.88 3.55
CA ASN A 562 -16.34 -13.58 3.38
C ASN A 562 -16.51 -15.00 3.90
N THR A 563 -16.56 -15.99 3.00
CA THR A 563 -16.70 -17.41 3.35
C THR A 563 -15.42 -18.18 3.08
N SER A 564 -15.27 -19.31 3.75
CA SER A 564 -14.06 -20.11 3.68
C SER A 564 -13.93 -20.87 2.35
N VAL A 565 -12.69 -21.17 1.97
CA VAL A 565 -12.32 -21.94 0.78
C VAL A 565 -13.03 -23.31 0.72
N GLU A 566 -13.48 -23.84 1.85
CA GLU A 566 -14.26 -25.10 1.91
C GLU A 566 -15.53 -25.07 1.06
N SER A 567 -16.21 -23.92 0.95
CA SER A 567 -17.44 -23.75 0.15
C SER A 567 -17.24 -23.99 -1.35
N CYS A 568 -16.02 -23.83 -1.86
CA CYS A 568 -15.69 -24.02 -3.28
C CYS A 568 -15.20 -25.43 -3.62
N LYS A 569 -15.13 -26.36 -2.65
CA LYS A 569 -14.70 -27.76 -2.88
C LYS A 569 -15.63 -28.52 -3.82
N GLU A 570 -16.88 -28.08 -3.96
CA GLU A 570 -17.85 -28.67 -4.89
C GLU A 570 -17.37 -28.69 -6.35
N VAL A 571 -16.56 -27.70 -6.74
CA VAL A 571 -15.97 -27.61 -8.09
C VAL A 571 -15.12 -28.84 -8.43
N LEU A 572 -14.46 -29.43 -7.42
CA LEU A 572 -13.59 -30.60 -7.59
C LEU A 572 -14.37 -31.80 -8.16
N TYR A 573 -15.66 -31.92 -7.85
CA TYR A 573 -16.52 -33.03 -8.24
C TYR A 573 -17.28 -32.80 -9.55
N LEU A 574 -17.16 -31.62 -10.16
CA LEU A 574 -17.80 -31.33 -11.44
C LEU A 574 -17.10 -32.04 -12.60
N ASN A 575 -17.88 -32.52 -13.57
CA ASN A 575 -17.35 -33.02 -14.84
C ASN A 575 -16.92 -31.86 -15.76
N THR A 576 -16.19 -32.16 -16.83
CA THR A 576 -15.65 -31.14 -17.76
C THR A 576 -16.73 -30.22 -18.35
N SER A 577 -17.92 -30.74 -18.68
CA SER A 577 -19.02 -29.93 -19.23
C SER A 577 -19.50 -28.89 -18.22
N LYS A 578 -19.83 -29.33 -17.00
CA LYS A 578 -20.28 -28.44 -15.91
C LYS A 578 -19.20 -27.42 -15.51
N ARG A 579 -17.93 -27.82 -15.54
CA ARG A 579 -16.80 -26.90 -15.33
C ARG A 579 -16.73 -25.83 -16.42
N CYS A 580 -16.96 -26.19 -17.68
CA CYS A 580 -16.99 -25.21 -18.79
C CYS A 580 -18.17 -24.23 -18.66
N GLU A 581 -19.36 -24.71 -18.28
CA GLU A 581 -20.54 -23.87 -18.01
C GLU A 581 -20.27 -22.89 -16.85
N LEU A 582 -19.69 -23.38 -15.76
CA LEU A 582 -19.30 -22.57 -14.61
C LEU A 582 -18.31 -21.47 -15.02
N ILE A 583 -17.29 -21.82 -15.82
CA ILE A 583 -16.31 -20.86 -16.33
C ILE A 583 -16.98 -19.81 -17.22
N ALA A 584 -17.91 -20.19 -18.08
CA ALA A 584 -18.61 -19.24 -18.93
C ALA A 584 -19.36 -18.19 -18.09
N LYS A 585 -20.11 -18.65 -17.08
CA LYS A 585 -20.82 -17.79 -16.13
C LYS A 585 -19.85 -16.89 -15.37
N PHE A 586 -18.76 -17.47 -14.86
CA PHE A 586 -17.73 -16.74 -14.13
C PHE A 586 -17.11 -15.61 -14.96
N VAL A 587 -16.72 -15.88 -16.21
CA VAL A 587 -16.13 -14.87 -17.11
C VAL A 587 -17.11 -13.73 -17.35
N ASN A 588 -18.37 -14.05 -17.66
CA ASN A 588 -19.39 -13.03 -17.92
C ASN A 588 -19.60 -12.11 -16.71
N THR A 589 -19.73 -12.70 -15.52
CA THR A 589 -19.85 -11.95 -14.25
C THR A 589 -18.63 -11.08 -14.00
N PHE A 590 -17.43 -11.62 -14.16
CA PHE A 590 -16.18 -10.91 -13.95
C PHE A 590 -16.07 -9.68 -14.88
N GLN A 591 -16.41 -9.83 -16.17
CA GLN A 591 -16.41 -8.72 -17.13
C GLN A 591 -17.42 -7.64 -16.75
N THR A 592 -18.62 -8.04 -16.33
CA THR A 592 -19.71 -7.13 -15.91
C THR A 592 -19.30 -6.32 -14.68
N PHE A 593 -18.67 -6.96 -13.70
CA PHE A 593 -18.13 -6.25 -12.55
C PHE A 593 -17.05 -5.26 -12.93
N LEU A 594 -16.04 -5.68 -13.71
CA LEU A 594 -14.95 -4.77 -14.12
C LEU A 594 -15.48 -3.54 -14.86
N ASP A 595 -16.60 -3.69 -15.56
CA ASP A 595 -17.29 -2.60 -16.26
C ASP A 595 -17.93 -1.56 -15.33
N GLU A 596 -18.47 -1.99 -14.20
CA GLU A 596 -19.05 -1.11 -13.17
C GLU A 596 -18.04 -0.60 -12.16
N TYR A 597 -16.96 -1.35 -11.97
CA TYR A 597 -15.99 -1.17 -10.91
C TYR A 597 -15.42 0.26 -10.85
N PHE A 598 -14.94 0.75 -11.99
CA PHE A 598 -14.31 2.07 -12.09
C PHE A 598 -15.25 3.26 -11.82
N ILE A 599 -16.57 3.04 -11.85
CA ILE A 599 -17.58 4.10 -11.69
C ILE A 599 -17.97 4.24 -10.22
N LYS A 600 -18.16 3.11 -9.53
CA LYS A 600 -18.60 3.08 -8.13
C LYS A 600 -17.51 3.49 -7.14
N LEU A 601 -16.24 3.37 -7.51
CA LEU A 601 -15.14 3.90 -6.71
C LEU A 601 -15.23 5.42 -6.46
N ALA A 602 -15.84 6.16 -7.37
CA ALA A 602 -16.02 7.60 -7.20
C ALA A 602 -17.19 7.94 -6.25
N GLY A 603 -18.05 6.98 -5.89
CA GLY A 603 -19.26 7.18 -5.07
C GLY A 603 -19.24 6.47 -3.71
N LEU A 604 -18.11 5.89 -3.29
CA LEU A 604 -17.96 5.31 -1.96
C LEU A 604 -17.61 6.43 -0.96
N GLU A 605 -18.63 7.05 -0.38
CA GLU A 605 -18.45 7.98 0.75
C GLU A 605 -17.82 7.24 1.95
N GLY A 606 -16.70 7.75 2.46
CA GLY A 606 -16.08 7.28 3.71
C GLY A 606 -15.23 6.00 3.65
N GLY A 607 -14.99 5.41 2.47
CA GLY A 607 -14.21 4.17 2.32
C GLY A 607 -12.71 4.37 2.01
N TYR A 608 -11.87 3.38 2.34
CA TYR A 608 -10.50 3.27 1.80
C TYR A 608 -10.46 2.27 0.65
N LEU A 609 -9.84 2.63 -0.45
CA LEU A 609 -9.50 1.69 -1.50
C LEU A 609 -8.28 0.88 -1.07
N ARG A 610 -8.45 -0.44 -0.99
CA ARG A 610 -7.40 -1.38 -0.65
C ARG A 610 -6.77 -1.99 -1.91
N GLN A 611 -5.45 -2.03 -1.96
CA GLN A 611 -4.69 -2.69 -3.02
C GLN A 611 -3.44 -3.34 -2.43
N GLU A 612 -3.06 -4.52 -2.92
CA GLU A 612 -1.79 -5.16 -2.57
C GLU A 612 -0.82 -4.99 -3.74
N ARG A 613 0.41 -4.57 -3.46
CA ARG A 613 1.51 -4.59 -4.43
C ARG A 613 2.42 -5.75 -4.11
N THR A 614 2.68 -6.60 -5.10
CA THR A 614 3.74 -7.60 -5.04
C THR A 614 4.91 -7.11 -5.88
N ALA A 615 6.10 -6.99 -5.30
CA ALA A 615 7.29 -6.47 -5.95
C ALA A 615 8.47 -7.43 -5.80
N LEU A 616 9.25 -7.59 -6.87
CA LEU A 616 10.48 -8.35 -6.86
C LEU A 616 11.67 -7.41 -7.02
N CYS A 617 12.54 -7.46 -6.03
CA CYS A 617 13.72 -6.63 -5.90
C CYS A 617 14.95 -7.52 -6.07
N SER A 618 15.93 -7.06 -6.84
CA SER A 618 17.20 -7.76 -7.10
C SER A 618 18.10 -7.86 -5.86
N THR A 619 18.13 -6.81 -5.03
CA THR A 619 18.95 -6.78 -3.80
C THR A 619 18.16 -7.26 -2.58
N LEU A 620 16.94 -6.75 -2.37
CA LEU A 620 16.18 -7.10 -1.15
C LEU A 620 15.86 -8.60 -1.02
N LYS A 621 15.72 -9.34 -2.13
CA LYS A 621 15.53 -10.81 -2.10
C LYS A 621 16.68 -11.59 -1.45
N LYS A 622 17.86 -10.97 -1.30
CA LYS A 622 19.04 -11.59 -0.69
C LYS A 622 19.05 -11.51 0.83
N PHE A 623 18.15 -10.71 1.41
CA PHE A 623 18.01 -10.59 2.85
C PHE A 623 17.11 -11.70 3.36
N ASN A 624 17.54 -12.36 4.44
CA ASN A 624 16.73 -13.41 5.05
C ASN A 624 15.59 -12.82 5.88
N HIS A 625 14.51 -13.60 5.97
CA HIS A 625 13.41 -13.27 6.87
C HIS A 625 13.79 -13.46 8.35
N SER A 626 13.40 -12.50 9.19
CA SER A 626 13.33 -12.61 10.64
C SER A 626 12.05 -11.96 11.16
N CYS A 627 11.33 -12.61 12.08
CA CYS A 627 10.23 -11.97 12.81
C CYS A 627 10.74 -10.89 13.78
N ALA A 628 12.04 -10.89 14.11
CA ALA A 628 12.74 -9.82 14.84
C ALA A 628 13.73 -9.13 13.90
N ALA A 629 13.23 -8.58 12.80
CA ALA A 629 14.05 -7.95 11.77
C ALA A 629 14.76 -6.70 12.31
N ASN A 630 16.04 -6.58 11.99
CA ASN A 630 16.86 -5.41 12.29
C ASN A 630 16.86 -4.38 11.16
N VAL A 631 16.22 -4.69 10.04
CA VAL A 631 15.99 -3.78 8.90
C VAL A 631 14.49 -3.72 8.58
N GLN A 632 13.96 -2.51 8.38
CA GLN A 632 12.60 -2.27 7.92
C GLN A 632 12.63 -1.79 6.46
N VAL A 633 11.77 -2.37 5.64
CA VAL A 633 11.56 -1.97 4.24
C VAL A 633 10.30 -1.12 4.14
N ARG A 634 10.38 -0.04 3.37
CA ARG A 634 9.27 0.86 3.08
C ARG A 634 9.18 1.09 1.57
N ALA A 635 7.98 1.01 1.02
CA ALA A 635 7.70 1.40 -0.35
C ALA A 635 7.31 2.89 -0.39
N LEU A 636 8.02 3.66 -1.20
CA LEU A 636 7.72 5.07 -1.47
C LEU A 636 6.54 5.23 -2.44
N THR A 637 5.90 6.40 -2.43
CA THR A 637 4.84 6.76 -3.40
C THR A 637 5.25 6.73 -4.86
N ASN A 638 6.53 6.96 -5.14
CA ASN A 638 7.09 6.87 -6.48
C ASN A 638 7.38 5.41 -6.90
N GLY A 639 7.10 4.44 -6.03
CA GLY A 639 7.27 3.01 -6.29
C GLY A 639 8.62 2.43 -5.90
N GLN A 640 9.58 3.25 -5.45
CA GLN A 640 10.91 2.81 -4.97
C GLN A 640 10.83 2.15 -3.59
N TYR A 641 11.71 1.20 -3.30
CA TYR A 641 11.85 0.58 -1.98
C TYR A 641 13.12 1.06 -1.27
N ILE A 642 12.97 1.47 -0.02
CA ILE A 642 14.10 1.81 0.86
C ILE A 642 14.07 0.89 2.06
N ALA A 643 15.24 0.34 2.38
CA ALA A 643 15.46 -0.44 3.59
C ALA A 643 16.30 0.37 4.57
N THR A 644 15.83 0.52 5.80
CA THR A 644 16.49 1.28 6.88
C THR A 644 16.75 0.39 8.09
N THR A 645 17.83 0.65 8.83
CA THR A 645 18.14 -0.08 10.07
C THR A 645 17.21 0.35 11.21
N ASN A 646 16.64 -0.61 11.93
CA ASN A 646 15.78 -0.35 13.09
C ASN A 646 16.57 -0.20 14.41
N GLN A 647 17.83 -0.61 14.38
CA GLN A 647 18.76 -0.60 15.50
C GLN A 647 20.18 -0.43 14.99
N LYS A 648 21.11 -0.15 15.89
CA LYS A 648 22.54 -0.16 15.56
C LYS A 648 22.96 -1.58 15.16
N ILE A 649 23.67 -1.70 14.04
CA ILE A 649 24.18 -2.98 13.50
C ILE A 649 25.70 -3.03 13.72
N ASN A 650 26.19 -4.12 14.30
CA ASN A 650 27.63 -4.32 14.51
C ASN A 650 28.25 -5.03 13.30
N VAL A 651 29.58 -4.99 13.22
CA VAL A 651 30.33 -5.73 12.20
C VAL A 651 30.08 -7.23 12.35
N GLY A 652 29.78 -7.90 11.24
CA GLY A 652 29.48 -9.33 11.19
C GLY A 652 28.01 -9.67 11.47
N ASP A 653 27.18 -8.71 11.89
CA ASP A 653 25.75 -8.95 12.07
C ASP A 653 25.06 -9.14 10.72
N GLU A 654 24.11 -10.07 10.66
CA GLU A 654 23.27 -10.29 9.49
C GLU A 654 22.15 -9.24 9.44
N LEU A 655 21.94 -8.64 8.27
CA LEU A 655 20.80 -7.77 8.02
C LEU A 655 19.61 -8.63 7.58
N THR A 656 18.52 -8.55 8.35
CA THR A 656 17.32 -9.37 8.17
C THR A 656 16.07 -8.50 8.06
N LEU A 657 15.12 -8.96 7.25
CA LEU A 657 13.87 -8.27 6.94
C LEU A 657 12.66 -9.00 7.54
N SER A 658 11.59 -8.26 7.81
CA SER A 658 10.29 -8.83 8.15
C SER A 658 9.38 -8.80 6.92
N HIS A 659 8.68 -9.89 6.65
CA HIS A 659 7.65 -9.96 5.60
C HIS A 659 6.33 -9.47 6.20
N ASP A 660 6.25 -8.18 6.54
CA ASP A 660 5.11 -7.49 7.19
C ASP A 660 4.67 -7.98 8.59
N VAL A 661 5.08 -9.18 9.02
CA VAL A 661 4.80 -9.72 10.36
C VAL A 661 6.05 -9.81 11.21
N ASN A 662 5.96 -9.27 12.43
CA ASN A 662 7.06 -9.19 13.39
C ASN A 662 6.60 -9.48 14.82
N ILE A 663 7.56 -9.82 15.69
CA ILE A 663 7.32 -10.18 17.11
C ILE A 663 6.88 -9.01 18.00
N TRP A 664 6.91 -7.78 17.48
CA TRP A 664 6.52 -6.57 18.23
C TRP A 664 5.05 -6.24 18.09
N GLN A 665 4.42 -6.69 17.00
CA GLN A 665 3.02 -6.40 16.65
C GLN A 665 2.12 -7.63 16.67
N HIS A 666 2.69 -8.80 16.38
CA HIS A 666 1.92 -9.98 16.06
C HIS A 666 2.34 -11.12 16.98
N ASN A 667 1.37 -11.79 17.61
CA ASN A 667 1.64 -12.97 18.41
C ASN A 667 2.06 -14.16 17.52
N ARG A 668 2.58 -15.23 18.12
CA ARG A 668 3.10 -16.38 17.38
C ARG A 668 2.07 -17.06 16.49
N SER A 669 0.86 -17.30 17.00
CA SER A 669 -0.24 -17.93 16.25
C SER A 669 -0.56 -17.13 15.00
N GLN A 670 -0.65 -15.82 15.18
CA GLN A 670 -0.79 -14.82 14.13
C GLN A 670 0.33 -14.92 13.08
N ARG A 671 1.59 -14.82 13.48
CA ARG A 671 2.72 -14.89 12.52
C ARG A 671 2.72 -16.22 11.76
N ARG A 672 2.47 -17.33 12.45
CA ARG A 672 2.35 -18.67 11.81
C ARG A 672 1.22 -18.70 10.79
N SER A 673 0.03 -18.23 11.17
CA SER A 673 -1.12 -18.13 10.27
C SER A 673 -0.80 -17.27 9.04
N TYR A 674 -0.10 -16.14 9.20
CA TYR A 674 0.35 -15.32 8.06
C TYR A 674 1.23 -16.10 7.09
N PHE A 675 2.26 -16.81 7.60
CA PHE A 675 3.14 -17.59 6.74
C PHE A 675 2.41 -18.77 6.09
N GLU A 676 1.56 -19.49 6.83
CA GLU A 676 0.72 -20.57 6.32
C GLU A 676 -0.17 -20.07 5.17
N ASN A 677 -0.75 -18.88 5.34
CA ASN A 677 -1.55 -18.21 4.32
C ASN A 677 -0.73 -17.83 3.08
N LEU A 678 0.48 -17.31 3.26
CA LEU A 678 1.42 -17.09 2.14
C LEU A 678 1.86 -18.41 1.48
N GLY A 679 1.47 -19.54 2.05
CA GLY A 679 1.88 -20.85 1.61
C GLY A 679 3.33 -21.14 1.95
N THR A 680 3.83 -20.61 3.07
CA THR A 680 5.21 -20.79 3.55
C THR A 680 5.27 -21.14 5.05
N THR A 681 6.46 -21.47 5.58
CA THR A 681 6.67 -21.66 7.03
C THR A 681 7.85 -20.85 7.54
N CYS A 682 7.68 -20.13 8.65
CA CYS A 682 8.76 -19.35 9.25
C CYS A 682 9.57 -20.19 10.24
N ARG A 683 10.90 -20.21 10.04
CA ARG A 683 11.88 -20.90 10.89
C ARG A 683 12.96 -19.95 11.45
N CYS A 684 12.63 -18.67 11.62
CA CYS A 684 13.60 -17.70 12.13
C CYS A 684 13.90 -17.91 13.62
N THR A 685 15.06 -17.41 14.08
CA THR A 685 15.49 -17.48 15.48
C THR A 685 14.48 -16.87 16.45
N ALA A 686 13.81 -15.78 16.06
CA ALA A 686 12.77 -15.15 16.86
C ALA A 686 11.56 -16.06 17.11
N CYS A 687 11.17 -16.87 16.12
CA CYS A 687 10.10 -17.87 16.29
C CYS A 687 10.54 -19.10 17.08
N ALA A 688 11.86 -19.30 17.25
CA ALA A 688 12.42 -20.37 18.09
C ALA A 688 12.54 -19.97 19.56
N LEU A 689 12.39 -18.69 19.91
CA LEU A 689 12.37 -18.24 21.30
C LEU A 689 11.22 -18.90 22.09
N PRO A 690 11.31 -19.00 23.43
CA PRO A 690 10.14 -19.34 24.24
C PRO A 690 9.02 -18.30 24.05
N GLU A 691 7.78 -18.74 23.84
CA GLU A 691 6.65 -17.85 23.55
C GLU A 691 6.38 -16.85 24.69
N CYS A 692 6.66 -17.23 25.94
CA CYS A 692 6.54 -16.37 27.12
C CYS A 692 7.47 -15.15 27.11
N LEU A 693 8.55 -15.19 26.32
CA LEU A 693 9.52 -14.10 26.20
C LEU A 693 9.25 -13.20 24.98
N GLU A 694 8.18 -13.45 24.22
CA GLU A 694 7.84 -12.60 23.07
C GLU A 694 7.34 -11.22 23.52
N PRO A 695 7.77 -10.11 22.87
CA PRO A 695 7.36 -8.76 23.23
C PRO A 695 5.84 -8.56 23.28
N THR A 696 5.07 -9.18 22.39
CA THR A 696 3.60 -9.12 22.45
C THR A 696 3.02 -9.71 23.73
N ASN A 697 3.59 -10.79 24.24
CA ASN A 697 3.15 -11.41 25.49
C ASN A 697 3.58 -10.60 26.72
N ILE A 698 4.78 -10.00 26.66
CA ILE A 698 5.28 -9.11 27.72
C ILE A 698 4.44 -7.83 27.79
N ARG A 699 4.11 -7.21 26.64
CA ARG A 699 3.32 -5.97 26.57
C ARG A 699 1.87 -6.17 27.03
N ALA A 700 1.31 -7.36 26.82
CA ALA A 700 -0.03 -7.71 27.29
C ALA A 700 -0.04 -8.22 28.75
N SER A 701 1.04 -8.05 29.51
CA SER A 701 1.09 -8.56 30.87
C SER A 701 0.39 -7.66 31.89
N LEU A 702 -0.20 -8.29 32.91
CA LEU A 702 -0.88 -7.67 34.04
C LEU A 702 -0.15 -7.98 35.34
N TYR A 703 -0.20 -7.06 36.30
CA TYR A 703 0.29 -7.33 37.65
C TYR A 703 -0.75 -8.11 38.46
N CYS A 704 -0.32 -9.19 39.12
CA CYS A 704 -1.18 -9.94 40.03
C CYS A 704 -1.42 -9.19 41.35
N ASN A 705 -2.65 -9.23 41.88
CA ASN A 705 -2.97 -8.71 43.21
C ASN A 705 -2.34 -9.53 44.36
N CYS A 706 -1.84 -10.73 44.08
CA CYS A 706 -1.43 -11.75 45.05
C CYS A 706 -0.01 -11.60 45.62
N SER A 707 0.81 -10.76 44.99
CA SER A 707 2.16 -10.45 45.42
C SER A 707 2.29 -8.95 45.53
N ASN A 708 3.26 -8.45 46.30
CA ASN A 708 3.53 -7.02 46.50
C ASN A 708 3.98 -6.33 45.18
N GLN A 709 3.07 -6.26 44.21
CA GLN A 709 3.06 -5.53 42.94
C GLN A 709 4.19 -5.84 41.93
N ARG A 710 4.73 -7.07 41.87
CA ARG A 710 5.83 -7.37 40.91
C ARG A 710 5.76 -8.65 40.09
N ASP A 711 4.82 -9.57 40.36
CA ASP A 711 4.67 -10.73 39.48
C ASP A 711 3.76 -10.38 38.29
N LYS A 712 4.26 -10.60 37.07
CA LYS A 712 3.55 -10.40 35.82
C LYS A 712 2.84 -11.69 35.41
N ILE A 713 1.55 -11.62 35.12
CA ILE A 713 0.78 -12.68 34.46
C ILE A 713 0.67 -12.30 32.99
N THR A 714 0.99 -13.24 32.09
CA THR A 714 0.87 -13.05 30.64
C THR A 714 -0.33 -13.83 30.09
N PRO A 715 -0.86 -13.48 28.90
CA PRO A 715 -1.92 -14.25 28.26
C PRO A 715 -1.55 -15.74 28.09
N LEU A 716 -0.28 -16.02 27.79
CA LEU A 716 0.22 -17.38 27.60
C LEU A 716 0.27 -18.21 28.89
N MET A 717 0.57 -17.56 30.03
CA MET A 717 0.57 -18.25 31.32
C MET A 717 -0.82 -18.75 31.70
N GLY A 718 -1.88 -18.08 31.23
CA GLY A 718 -3.27 -18.45 31.47
C GLY A 718 -3.76 -18.16 32.89
N GLU A 719 -2.93 -18.41 33.90
CA GLU A 719 -3.20 -18.15 35.31
C GLU A 719 -1.93 -17.75 36.09
N CYS A 720 -2.15 -17.18 37.27
CA CYS A 720 -1.08 -16.85 38.19
C CYS A 720 -0.46 -18.13 38.80
N PRO A 721 0.87 -18.31 38.77
CA PRO A 721 1.51 -19.47 39.40
C PRO A 721 1.42 -19.48 40.93
N LYS A 722 1.04 -18.36 41.56
CA LYS A 722 0.97 -18.23 43.03
C LYS A 722 -0.45 -18.31 43.58
N CYS A 723 -1.41 -17.63 42.95
CA CYS A 723 -2.78 -17.55 43.43
C CYS A 723 -3.81 -18.17 42.49
N HIS A 724 -3.38 -18.74 41.36
CA HIS A 724 -4.24 -19.37 40.34
C HIS A 724 -5.33 -18.47 39.76
N THR A 725 -5.28 -17.15 39.97
CA THR A 725 -6.18 -16.21 39.29
C THR A 725 -5.95 -16.29 37.79
N LYS A 726 -7.03 -16.49 37.02
CA LYS A 726 -6.93 -16.58 35.56
C LYS A 726 -6.67 -15.22 34.96
N TYR A 727 -5.83 -15.17 33.93
CA TYR A 727 -5.52 -13.96 33.18
C TYR A 727 -6.78 -13.32 32.60
N ALA A 728 -7.67 -14.12 32.00
CA ALA A 728 -8.90 -13.61 31.38
C ALA A 728 -9.84 -12.95 32.40
N GLU A 729 -10.00 -13.57 33.58
CA GLU A 729 -10.82 -13.05 34.68
C GLU A 729 -10.21 -11.75 35.22
N LEU A 730 -8.89 -11.73 35.45
CA LEU A 730 -8.19 -10.54 35.90
C LEU A 730 -8.27 -9.39 34.89
N LEU A 731 -8.04 -9.66 33.61
CA LEU A 731 -8.15 -8.65 32.56
C LEU A 731 -9.56 -8.05 32.51
N GLN A 732 -10.58 -8.91 32.57
CA GLN A 732 -11.97 -8.47 32.54
C GLN A 732 -12.28 -7.58 33.75
N GLU A 733 -11.88 -7.99 34.95
CA GLU A 733 -12.00 -7.20 36.18
C GLU A 733 -11.37 -5.81 36.01
N LYS A 734 -10.11 -5.76 35.54
CA LYS A 734 -9.37 -4.50 35.38
C LYS A 734 -9.97 -3.60 34.29
N THR A 735 -10.45 -4.20 33.22
CA THR A 735 -11.03 -3.44 32.09
C THR A 735 -12.41 -2.88 32.45
N ASN A 736 -13.23 -3.63 33.18
CA ASN A 736 -14.52 -3.14 33.67
C ASN A 736 -14.38 -1.88 34.54
N PHE A 737 -13.37 -1.84 35.42
CA PHE A 737 -13.09 -0.63 36.20
C PHE A 737 -12.66 0.54 35.33
N ILE A 738 -11.81 0.32 34.33
CA ILE A 738 -11.41 1.36 33.38
C ILE A 738 -12.63 1.94 32.66
N ASP A 739 -13.52 1.08 32.17
CA ASP A 739 -14.73 1.52 31.47
C ASP A 739 -15.64 2.33 32.40
N HIS A 740 -15.86 1.85 33.64
CA HIS A 740 -16.63 2.57 34.65
C HIS A 740 -16.10 3.97 34.93
N ILE A 741 -14.78 4.10 35.19
CA ILE A 741 -14.17 5.40 35.45
C ILE A 741 -14.24 6.31 34.23
N GLN A 742 -14.10 5.76 33.01
CA GLN A 742 -14.25 6.54 31.80
C GLN A 742 -15.69 7.04 31.58
N ASP A 743 -16.69 6.22 31.90
CA ASP A 743 -18.09 6.64 31.90
C ASP A 743 -18.33 7.75 32.94
N GLU A 744 -17.81 7.59 34.16
CA GLU A 744 -17.95 8.61 35.21
C GLU A 744 -17.29 9.94 34.80
N ILE A 745 -16.11 9.90 34.19
CA ILE A 745 -15.45 11.10 33.63
C ILE A 745 -16.37 11.77 32.59
N ARG A 746 -16.91 11.00 31.63
CA ARG A 746 -17.78 11.54 30.57
C ARG A 746 -19.04 12.20 31.13
N GLU A 747 -19.70 11.53 32.08
CA GLU A 747 -20.91 12.05 32.72
C GLU A 747 -20.60 13.36 33.46
N ARG A 748 -19.52 13.38 34.24
CA ARG A 748 -19.15 14.55 35.04
C ARG A 748 -18.63 15.72 34.21
N GLU A 749 -17.99 15.48 33.07
CA GLU A 749 -17.62 16.55 32.12
C GLU A 749 -18.84 17.22 31.47
N SER A 750 -19.94 16.48 31.30
CA SER A 750 -21.18 17.01 30.72
C SER A 750 -22.09 17.71 31.75
N GLY A 751 -21.92 17.41 33.04
CA GLY A 751 -22.72 17.94 34.14
C GLY A 751 -22.35 19.37 34.55
N HIS A 752 -23.35 20.18 34.92
CA HIS A 752 -23.16 21.59 35.30
C HIS A 752 -22.65 21.80 36.75
N GLU A 753 -22.59 20.75 37.58
CA GLU A 753 -22.22 20.85 39.02
C GLU A 753 -20.85 20.23 39.37
N THR A 754 -20.09 19.75 38.39
CA THR A 754 -18.80 19.07 38.65
C THR A 754 -17.69 20.07 38.98
N THR A 755 -16.97 19.83 40.08
CA THR A 755 -15.78 20.62 40.44
C THR A 755 -14.52 20.12 39.72
N VAL A 756 -13.60 21.02 39.37
CA VAL A 756 -12.29 20.65 38.75
C VAL A 756 -11.52 19.67 39.62
N ARG A 757 -11.59 19.80 40.96
CA ARG A 757 -10.99 18.85 41.91
C ARG A 757 -11.50 17.42 41.69
N GLN A 758 -12.81 17.23 41.51
CA GLN A 758 -13.38 15.90 41.28
C GLN A 758 -12.87 15.29 39.98
N LEU A 759 -12.75 16.08 38.91
CA LEU A 759 -12.17 15.61 37.65
C LEU A 759 -10.68 15.27 37.80
N VAL A 760 -9.89 16.05 38.54
CA VAL A 760 -8.49 15.72 38.86
C VAL A 760 -8.40 14.38 39.58
N VAL A 761 -9.30 14.12 40.54
CA VAL A 761 -9.35 12.84 41.25
C VAL A 761 -9.68 11.69 40.30
N LEU A 762 -10.64 11.85 39.39
CA LEU A 762 -11.04 10.78 38.45
C LEU A 762 -9.96 10.49 37.39
N TYR A 763 -9.40 11.53 36.75
CA TYR A 763 -8.29 11.36 35.81
C TYR A 763 -7.03 10.80 36.49
N GLY A 764 -6.75 11.24 37.72
CA GLY A 764 -5.66 10.70 38.55
C GLY A 764 -5.89 9.23 38.91
N THR A 765 -7.10 8.87 39.32
CA THR A 765 -7.50 7.48 39.63
C THR A 765 -7.35 6.60 38.40
N TYR A 766 -7.80 7.05 37.23
CA TYR A 766 -7.65 6.30 35.99
C TYR A 766 -6.17 6.02 35.66
N ASN A 767 -5.31 7.04 35.70
CA ASN A 767 -3.89 6.88 35.40
C ASN A 767 -3.16 6.01 36.45
N PHE A 768 -3.42 6.24 37.73
CA PHE A 768 -2.81 5.49 38.83
C PHE A 768 -3.20 4.01 38.78
N TYR A 769 -4.49 3.72 38.58
CA TYR A 769 -5.00 2.37 38.44
C TYR A 769 -4.33 1.60 37.30
N VAL A 770 -4.22 2.25 36.13
CA VAL A 770 -3.60 1.60 34.97
C VAL A 770 -2.11 1.34 35.23
N ASN A 771 -1.40 2.24 35.88
CA ASN A 771 0.01 2.06 36.22
C ASN A 771 0.25 0.95 37.25
N ASP A 772 -0.69 0.73 38.17
CA ASP A 772 -0.61 -0.31 39.22
C ASP A 772 -0.92 -1.72 38.71
N PHE A 773 -1.81 -1.86 37.72
CA PHE A 773 -2.30 -3.16 37.27
C PHE A 773 -1.81 -3.60 35.88
N PHE A 774 -1.36 -2.66 35.05
CA PHE A 774 -0.83 -2.98 33.72
C PHE A 774 0.69 -2.81 33.68
N ALA A 775 1.37 -3.80 33.11
CA ALA A 775 2.82 -3.77 33.01
C ALA A 775 3.33 -2.65 32.09
N GLU A 776 4.59 -2.29 32.26
CA GLU A 776 5.32 -1.38 31.38
C GLU A 776 5.10 -1.72 29.89
N PHE A 777 4.98 -0.70 29.05
CA PHE A 777 4.73 -0.81 27.60
C PHE A 777 3.33 -1.30 27.18
N HIS A 778 2.42 -1.48 28.14
CA HIS A 778 1.00 -1.75 27.86
C HIS A 778 0.31 -0.48 27.33
N GLU A 779 -0.49 -0.59 26.27
CA GLU A 779 -1.09 0.57 25.57
C GLU A 779 -2.03 1.40 26.44
N ALA A 780 -2.70 0.76 27.40
CA ALA A 780 -3.54 1.45 28.39
C ALA A 780 -2.75 2.52 29.18
N ARG A 781 -1.48 2.29 29.51
CA ARG A 781 -0.65 3.24 30.27
C ARG A 781 -0.45 4.52 29.49
N ILE A 782 -0.04 4.40 28.23
CA ILE A 782 0.12 5.52 27.28
C ILE A 782 -1.19 6.30 27.15
N ARG A 783 -2.32 5.62 26.91
CA ARG A 783 -3.63 6.27 26.77
C ARG A 783 -4.04 7.01 28.06
N SER A 784 -3.81 6.41 29.23
CA SER A 784 -4.15 7.02 30.51
C SER A 784 -3.32 8.27 30.80
N ALA A 785 -2.01 8.23 30.52
CA ALA A 785 -1.11 9.36 30.69
C ALA A 785 -1.44 10.49 29.72
N LEU A 786 -1.80 10.18 28.46
CA LEU A 786 -2.26 11.19 27.49
C LEU A 786 -3.54 11.90 27.94
N LYS A 787 -4.53 11.13 28.42
CA LYS A 787 -5.79 11.70 28.94
C LYS A 787 -5.55 12.62 30.13
N LEU A 788 -4.76 12.18 31.12
CA LEU A 788 -4.42 12.99 32.29
C LEU A 788 -3.64 14.25 31.88
N SER A 789 -2.60 14.12 31.05
CA SER A 789 -1.77 15.26 30.60
C SER A 789 -2.59 16.31 29.85
N LYS A 790 -3.49 15.87 28.95
CA LYS A 790 -4.39 16.75 28.21
C LYS A 790 -5.32 17.51 29.15
N PHE A 791 -5.92 16.81 30.11
CA PHE A 791 -6.77 17.42 31.11
C PHE A 791 -6.01 18.45 31.97
N LEU A 792 -4.85 18.07 32.52
CA LEU A 792 -4.01 18.96 33.32
C LEU A 792 -3.59 20.23 32.56
N ALA A 793 -3.17 20.08 31.31
CA ALA A 793 -2.81 21.20 30.43
C ALA A 793 -4.00 22.15 30.22
N SER A 794 -5.21 21.61 30.02
CA SER A 794 -6.42 22.43 29.86
C SER A 794 -6.79 23.23 31.12
N GLN A 795 -6.42 22.74 32.30
CA GLN A 795 -6.66 23.39 33.60
C GLN A 795 -5.52 24.31 34.06
N GLY A 796 -4.43 24.42 33.28
CA GLY A 796 -3.28 25.27 33.59
C GLY A 796 -2.21 24.66 34.50
N PHE A 797 -2.27 23.36 34.79
CA PHE A 797 -1.25 22.62 35.55
C PHE A 797 -0.11 22.14 34.64
N LEU A 798 0.64 23.10 34.10
CA LEU A 798 1.55 22.86 32.97
C LEU A 798 2.77 22.00 33.35
N GLN A 799 3.37 22.21 34.52
CA GLN A 799 4.51 21.39 34.96
C GLN A 799 4.10 19.94 35.24
N HIS A 800 2.98 19.71 35.96
CA HIS A 800 2.46 18.36 36.19
C HIS A 800 2.05 17.66 34.88
N ALA A 801 1.46 18.39 33.92
CA ALA A 801 1.20 17.87 32.58
C ALA A 801 2.50 17.50 31.84
N SER A 802 3.57 18.29 32.03
CA SER A 802 4.90 18.04 31.45
C SER A 802 5.52 16.77 32.04
N ASP A 803 5.47 16.59 33.36
CA ASP A 803 5.99 15.39 34.01
C ASP A 803 5.26 14.12 33.53
N THR A 804 3.93 14.20 33.42
CA THR A 804 3.10 13.09 32.95
C THR A 804 3.40 12.72 31.49
N ILE A 805 3.53 13.70 30.59
CA ILE A 805 3.80 13.43 29.17
C ILE A 805 5.24 12.95 28.93
N LEU A 806 6.21 13.43 29.72
CA LEU A 806 7.61 13.02 29.60
C LEU A 806 7.83 11.57 30.05
N MET A 807 7.03 11.05 30.98
CA MET A 807 7.01 9.60 31.27
C MET A 807 6.66 8.75 30.04
N ILE A 808 5.87 9.30 29.10
CA ILE A 808 5.55 8.62 27.84
C ILE A 808 6.78 8.55 26.92
N ASP A 809 7.75 9.47 26.95
CA ASP A 809 8.91 9.41 26.03
C ASP A 809 9.71 8.12 26.21
N TYR A 810 9.85 7.61 27.45
CA TYR A 810 10.48 6.32 27.71
C TYR A 810 9.66 5.15 27.12
N GLU A 811 8.36 5.08 27.42
CA GLU A 811 7.48 4.02 26.92
C GLU A 811 7.32 4.05 25.39
N TYR A 812 7.26 5.25 24.81
CA TYR A 812 7.16 5.51 23.36
C TYR A 812 8.46 5.19 22.62
N SER A 813 9.63 5.48 23.21
CA SER A 813 10.93 5.15 22.61
C SER A 813 11.16 3.65 22.45
N PHE A 814 10.51 2.83 23.28
CA PHE A 814 10.52 1.36 23.18
C PHE A 814 9.50 0.80 22.17
N LEU A 815 8.59 1.63 21.64
CA LEU A 815 7.76 1.25 20.51
C LEU A 815 8.62 1.28 19.24
N VAL A 816 9.28 0.16 18.95
CA VAL A 816 10.20 -0.04 17.81
C VAL A 816 9.52 0.19 16.44
N ASP A 817 8.19 0.26 16.38
CA ASP A 817 7.42 0.31 15.13
C ASP A 817 6.70 1.64 14.88
N ALA A 818 6.98 2.22 13.70
CA ALA A 818 6.39 3.46 13.19
C ALA A 818 4.86 3.49 13.17
N THR A 819 4.17 2.36 13.04
CA THR A 819 2.70 2.35 12.93
C THR A 819 1.95 2.47 14.26
N LEU A 820 2.47 1.89 15.34
CA LEU A 820 1.91 2.12 16.69
C LEU A 820 2.35 3.48 17.24
N ALA A 821 3.59 3.87 16.95
CA ALA A 821 4.08 5.22 17.21
C ALA A 821 3.24 6.30 16.48
N ASN A 822 2.73 5.99 15.28
CA ASN A 822 1.86 6.88 14.50
C ASN A 822 0.45 7.04 15.07
N SER A 823 -0.14 6.01 15.69
CA SER A 823 -1.49 6.12 16.25
C SER A 823 -1.53 7.10 17.42
N PHE A 824 -0.45 7.17 18.20
CA PHE A 824 -0.32 8.11 19.31
C PHE A 824 0.36 9.44 18.92
N PHE A 825 1.00 9.52 17.75
CA PHE A 825 1.76 10.72 17.33
C PHE A 825 0.93 12.01 17.45
N PHE A 826 -0.28 12.02 16.88
CA PHE A 826 -1.12 13.22 16.87
C PHE A 826 -1.57 13.60 18.28
N GLU A 827 -1.98 12.61 19.08
CA GLU A 827 -2.41 12.84 20.46
C GLU A 827 -1.28 13.39 21.33
N ILE A 828 -0.07 12.81 21.23
CA ILE A 828 1.12 13.31 21.95
C ILE A 828 1.44 14.74 21.52
N PHE A 829 1.46 15.01 20.21
CA PHE A 829 1.80 16.34 19.70
C PHE A 829 0.80 17.42 20.13
N GLU A 830 -0.50 17.10 20.12
CA GLU A 830 -1.54 18.02 20.59
C GLU A 830 -1.44 18.32 22.09
N VAL A 831 -1.07 17.34 22.92
CA VAL A 831 -0.79 17.58 24.34
C VAL A 831 0.43 18.49 24.51
N ILE A 832 1.54 18.21 23.81
CA ILE A 832 2.74 19.05 23.85
C ILE A 832 2.41 20.49 23.42
N LYS A 833 1.59 20.65 22.35
CA LYS A 833 1.10 21.95 21.90
C LYS A 833 0.34 22.68 22.99
N ALA A 834 -0.64 22.04 23.62
CA ALA A 834 -1.42 22.64 24.70
C ALA A 834 -0.53 23.11 25.87
N ILE A 835 0.49 22.32 26.24
CA ILE A 835 1.44 22.66 27.30
C ILE A 835 2.32 23.86 26.90
N LEU A 836 2.98 23.80 25.73
CA LEU A 836 3.91 24.84 25.28
C LEU A 836 3.20 26.18 25.00
N GLU A 837 2.01 26.15 24.39
CA GLU A 837 1.21 27.36 24.20
C GLU A 837 0.71 27.93 25.52
N GLY A 838 0.43 27.09 26.51
CA GLY A 838 0.17 27.50 27.88
C GLY A 838 1.35 28.28 28.48
N PHE A 839 2.56 27.72 28.40
CA PHE A 839 3.76 28.39 28.91
C PHE A 839 4.04 29.71 28.20
N ILE A 840 3.88 29.76 26.88
CA ILE A 840 4.12 30.97 26.07
C ILE A 840 3.12 32.09 26.38
N ARG A 841 1.84 31.75 26.60
CA ARG A 841 0.80 32.73 26.92
C ARG A 841 1.08 33.46 28.23
N ASP A 842 1.62 32.75 29.21
CA ASP A 842 1.77 33.24 30.58
C ASP A 842 3.19 33.78 30.90
N VAL A 843 4.06 33.88 29.87
CA VAL A 843 5.47 34.35 29.89
C VAL A 843 5.77 35.56 30.80
N PRO A 844 4.96 36.64 30.83
CA PRO A 844 5.30 37.83 31.61
C PRO A 844 5.40 37.59 33.13
N ASN A 845 4.87 36.46 33.64
CA ASN A 845 4.79 36.15 35.07
C ASN A 845 5.71 34.99 35.51
N LEU A 846 6.64 34.53 34.65
CA LEU A 846 7.40 33.29 34.83
C LEU A 846 8.84 33.58 35.30
N MET A 847 9.03 33.82 36.59
CA MET A 847 10.37 34.03 37.17
C MET A 847 11.01 32.73 37.74
N GLU A 848 10.26 31.63 37.88
CA GLU A 848 10.70 30.42 38.63
C GLU A 848 10.45 29.08 37.90
N ILE A 849 10.22 29.09 36.58
CA ILE A 849 10.03 27.82 35.84
C ILE A 849 11.37 27.11 35.64
N ASP A 850 11.40 25.80 35.92
CA ASP A 850 12.50 24.93 35.48
C ASP A 850 12.52 24.84 33.95
N VAL A 851 13.54 25.47 33.36
CA VAL A 851 13.74 25.52 31.92
C VAL A 851 14.11 24.14 31.33
N SER A 852 14.41 23.15 32.18
CA SER A 852 14.66 21.78 31.77
C SER A 852 13.43 21.13 31.12
N HIS A 853 12.22 21.36 31.64
CA HIS A 853 10.97 20.81 31.08
C HIS A 853 10.69 21.31 29.68
N LEU A 854 10.87 22.61 29.43
CA LEU A 854 10.70 23.22 28.11
C LEU A 854 11.69 22.63 27.09
N HIS A 855 12.95 22.41 27.51
CA HIS A 855 13.94 21.73 26.67
C HIS A 855 13.53 20.30 26.33
N MET A 856 13.09 19.52 27.31
CA MET A 856 12.71 18.13 27.12
C MET A 856 11.47 18.01 26.22
N LEU A 857 10.46 18.86 26.39
CA LEU A 857 9.28 18.92 25.52
C LEU A 857 9.64 19.33 24.09
N MET A 858 10.52 20.31 23.91
CA MET A 858 11.00 20.71 22.58
C MET A 858 11.83 19.63 21.90
N ALA A 859 12.65 18.89 22.66
CA ALA A 859 13.40 17.74 22.16
C ALA A 859 12.46 16.60 21.72
N MET A 860 11.45 16.30 22.55
CA MET A 860 10.41 15.31 22.25
C MET A 860 9.60 15.70 21.01
N ALA A 861 9.14 16.95 20.89
CA ALA A 861 8.44 17.46 19.71
C ALA A 861 9.30 17.38 18.44
N SER A 862 10.58 17.75 18.53
CA SER A 862 11.52 17.67 17.41
C SER A 862 11.72 16.23 16.93
N LYS A 863 11.88 15.28 17.87
CA LYS A 863 12.00 13.85 17.60
C LYS A 863 10.74 13.31 16.91
N LEU A 864 9.56 13.61 17.46
CA LEU A 864 8.27 13.25 16.87
C LEU A 864 8.13 13.78 15.45
N LEU A 865 8.45 15.05 15.20
CA LEU A 865 8.35 15.65 13.87
C LEU A 865 9.33 15.05 12.87
N LYS A 866 10.55 14.73 13.29
CA LYS A 866 11.53 14.02 12.44
C LYS A 866 11.03 12.64 12.07
N ASP A 867 10.52 11.88 13.04
CA ASP A 867 9.98 10.54 12.83
C ASP A 867 8.76 10.58 11.89
N LYS A 868 7.86 11.57 12.08
CA LYS A 868 6.70 11.78 11.20
C LYS A 868 7.08 12.28 9.82
N HIS A 869 8.09 13.13 9.71
CA HIS A 869 8.59 13.62 8.43
C HIS A 869 9.16 12.46 7.60
N MET A 870 10.01 11.62 8.20
CA MET A 870 10.50 10.39 7.56
C MET A 870 9.36 9.45 7.15
N HIS A 871 8.30 9.38 7.95
CA HIS A 871 7.11 8.61 7.60
C HIS A 871 6.35 9.22 6.41
N LEU A 872 6.06 10.52 6.42
CA LEU A 872 5.27 11.17 5.35
C LEU A 872 6.05 11.33 4.04
N ASP A 873 7.37 11.45 4.10
CA ASP A 873 8.27 11.34 2.93
C ASP A 873 8.05 10.03 2.16
N ALA A 874 7.69 8.97 2.87
CA ALA A 874 7.40 7.68 2.25
C ALA A 874 6.04 7.62 1.52
N TYR A 875 5.04 8.35 2.00
CA TYR A 875 3.64 8.10 1.61
C TYR A 875 2.94 9.25 0.89
N LEU A 876 3.57 10.43 0.77
CA LEU A 876 2.93 11.59 0.14
C LEU A 876 3.83 12.26 -0.89
N ASN A 877 3.22 12.81 -1.93
CA ASN A 877 3.94 13.72 -2.83
C ASN A 877 4.37 14.98 -2.06
N LYS A 878 5.33 15.73 -2.60
CA LYS A 878 5.94 16.88 -1.92
C LYS A 878 4.90 17.90 -1.45
N ASP A 879 3.84 18.13 -2.22
CA ASP A 879 2.80 19.12 -1.94
C ASP A 879 1.86 18.67 -0.81
N LYS A 880 1.35 17.43 -0.84
CA LYS A 880 0.52 16.88 0.25
C LYS A 880 1.30 16.75 1.55
N ARG A 881 2.57 16.33 1.46
CA ARG A 881 3.48 16.29 2.61
C ARG A 881 3.67 17.68 3.21
N PHE A 882 3.97 18.66 2.36
CA PHE A 882 4.16 20.04 2.79
C PHE A 882 2.90 20.52 3.51
N ASN A 883 1.72 20.32 2.94
CA ASN A 883 0.46 20.76 3.56
C ASN A 883 0.20 20.10 4.92
N ILE A 884 0.49 18.80 5.09
CA ILE A 884 0.27 18.10 6.39
C ILE A 884 1.29 18.54 7.44
N LEU A 885 2.56 18.71 7.08
CA LEU A 885 3.62 19.02 8.05
C LEU A 885 3.82 20.51 8.28
N GLN A 886 3.35 21.38 7.37
CA GLN A 886 3.53 22.82 7.47
C GLN A 886 2.92 23.38 8.75
N GLY A 887 1.72 22.92 9.15
CA GLY A 887 1.09 23.35 10.40
C GLY A 887 1.97 23.03 11.62
N TYR A 888 2.42 21.78 11.75
CA TYR A 888 3.20 21.34 12.91
C TYR A 888 4.62 21.92 12.95
N PHE A 889 5.29 22.09 11.80
CA PHE A 889 6.58 22.79 11.75
C PHE A 889 6.44 24.27 12.07
N THR A 890 5.34 24.91 11.64
CA THR A 890 5.06 26.31 11.98
C THR A 890 4.87 26.47 13.48
N ASP A 891 4.10 25.58 14.10
CA ASP A 891 3.91 25.54 15.55
C ASP A 891 5.24 25.33 16.29
N TYR A 892 6.06 24.35 15.86
CA TYR A 892 7.38 24.11 16.45
C TYR A 892 8.33 25.31 16.35
N GLN A 893 8.39 25.97 15.18
CA GLN A 893 9.24 27.15 14.98
C GLN A 893 8.74 28.36 15.79
N LYS A 894 7.43 28.53 15.91
CA LYS A 894 6.80 29.53 16.78
C LYS A 894 7.22 29.31 18.23
N TRP A 895 7.13 28.08 18.74
CA TRP A 895 7.55 27.75 20.11
C TRP A 895 9.04 27.94 20.32
N LEU A 896 9.87 27.45 19.39
CA LEU A 896 11.33 27.61 19.45
C LEU A 896 11.74 29.08 19.52
N SER A 897 11.11 29.93 18.70
CA SER A 897 11.39 31.37 18.66
C SER A 897 10.96 32.05 19.96
N ALA A 898 9.74 31.77 20.45
CA ALA A 898 9.23 32.34 21.69
C ALA A 898 10.07 31.92 22.91
N ILE A 899 10.41 30.63 23.00
CA ILE A 899 11.18 30.11 24.14
C ILE A 899 12.62 30.67 24.12
N ASN A 900 13.26 30.72 22.94
CA ASN A 900 14.58 31.34 22.80
C ASN A 900 14.59 32.81 23.21
N LEU A 901 13.59 33.58 22.79
CA LEU A 901 13.48 35.00 23.10
C LEU A 901 13.25 35.27 24.59
N HIS A 902 12.40 34.46 25.24
CA HIS A 902 11.89 34.74 26.59
C HIS A 902 12.56 33.97 27.72
N PHE A 903 13.18 32.83 27.45
CA PHE A 903 13.80 31.98 28.49
C PHE A 903 15.31 31.80 28.30
N PHE A 904 15.81 31.74 27.05
CA PHE A 904 17.22 31.47 26.79
C PHE A 904 18.08 32.69 26.45
N MET A 905 17.48 33.78 25.99
CA MET A 905 18.22 34.99 25.67
C MET A 905 18.65 35.75 26.94
N PRO A 906 19.94 36.09 27.10
CA PRO A 906 20.44 36.91 28.20
C PRO A 906 19.69 38.25 28.34
N ASN A 907 19.45 38.70 29.58
CA ASN A 907 18.64 39.89 29.88
C ASN A 907 19.12 41.17 29.15
N ASN A 908 20.43 41.30 28.93
CA ASN A 908 21.06 42.40 28.19
C ASN A 908 20.77 42.38 26.68
N MET A 909 20.63 41.20 26.06
CA MET A 909 20.20 41.08 24.66
C MET A 909 18.70 41.28 24.49
N ARG A 910 17.90 40.83 25.47
CA ARG A 910 16.44 40.98 25.48
C ARG A 910 16.02 42.46 25.51
N ALA A 911 16.71 43.27 26.31
CA ALA A 911 16.50 44.72 26.40
C ALA A 911 16.92 45.50 25.13
N LEU A 912 17.73 44.88 24.26
CA LEU A 912 18.23 45.47 23.02
C LEU A 912 17.28 45.23 21.84
N LEU A 913 16.44 44.19 21.91
CA LEU A 913 15.44 43.84 20.89
C LEU A 913 14.03 44.35 21.22
N SER A 914 13.79 44.79 22.46
CA SER A 914 12.52 45.40 22.90
C SER A 914 12.48 46.93 22.80
N LYS A 915 13.57 47.54 22.33
CA LYS A 915 13.63 48.90 21.80
C LYS A 915 13.59 48.85 20.28
#